data_AF-A0A931GMS4-F1
#
_entry.id   AF-A0A931GMS4-F1
#
_cell.length_a   1.000
_cell.length_b   1.000
_cell.length_c   1.000
_cell.angle_alpha   90.00
_cell.angle_beta   90.00
_cell.angle_gamma   90.00
#
_symmetry.space_group_name_H-M   'P 1'
#
loop_
_entity.id
_entity.type
_entity.pdbx_description
1 polymer ?
#
loop_
_entity_poly.entity_id
_entity_poly.type
_entity_poly.pdbx_seq_one_letter_code
_entity_poly.pdbx_strand_id
1 'polypeptide(L)'
;MAAPTPAPLGRTNPPLPEGTEVWTPSVGDTVIAGSEIKPNGYVYYRCAGVPDEISGMTVYRRRAVVPAPPTDPAPPSMAAGPVAPGRRAGHAIHPDPAAPDPVRQAELRTPAFLRRARTRARERVFGDRSNHPTVTPPLFSRDHRFKDPARLIVNGYGVTEDGLSFQVTVLSDLRHVAMPHDLIPVTLEDPRGTVLDIVIVITPPPDQNVCTFSASYTWNQLAKLLGIRRPAGVPVQDAVLEVLPQAGIRAEWWDNRTGRNAPRHYSGGTGQKNGSGRIDLRTITIEDLKEAESVPETAWSVGEPLRESRPVYQAFKGLLRPGMEMATALEAESEFLVSAEQHLSVVARLRSLYLRPDLLRSLGVELMSAETIRRCTDTYYDVPGLTLLRRAVVLRRRELSSDEAGSFLLAVKGRTVTWPGAPGERIRLAAQAHLIESAPPGRLRAFLADEGADNAFARVLADGLGLRPGQVAGLEGWDELDRRLVVTAQRVRYSFELAHSTTIDFSADTSTGVDLATGRARTIHSVEFGIGHPGLFVPDVRRPRTADGADGGAAPHEAPNGAPHRPPARTAPRTAPRRVPVTRPYHVPADLDHPDLFSKRDYLQFQEARDRMMHYLFGHTATELELGGTKAHILAGRLGMI
;
A
#
# COMPACT_ATOMS: atom_id res chain seq x y z
N MET A 1 33.91 18.35 29.76
CA MET A 1 33.44 17.49 28.66
C MET A 1 32.43 18.27 27.83
N ALA A 2 32.48 18.22 26.50
CA ALA A 2 31.37 18.76 25.70
C ALA A 2 30.05 18.10 26.14
N ALA A 3 28.95 18.86 26.22
CA ALA A 3 27.66 18.31 26.65
C ALA A 3 27.24 17.18 25.69
N PRO A 4 26.86 15.99 26.18
CA PRO A 4 26.50 14.87 25.32
C PRO A 4 25.34 15.28 24.41
N THR A 5 25.52 15.15 23.11
CA THR A 5 24.46 15.43 22.14
C THR A 5 23.32 14.43 22.38
N PRO A 6 22.08 14.87 22.64
CA PRO A 6 21.01 13.98 23.10
C PRO A 6 20.63 12.99 22.00
N ALA A 7 21.14 11.76 22.11
CA ALA A 7 20.79 10.66 21.24
C ALA A 7 19.40 10.12 21.64
N PRO A 8 18.39 10.13 20.75
CA PRO A 8 17.09 9.52 21.05
C PRO A 8 17.25 8.01 21.20
N LEU A 9 16.52 7.42 22.16
CA LEU A 9 16.66 6.02 22.56
C LEU A 9 15.96 5.06 21.57
N GLY A 10 16.45 5.03 20.32
CA GLY A 10 15.95 4.19 19.23
C GLY A 10 17.07 3.32 18.63
N ARG A 11 17.35 2.17 19.26
CA ARG A 11 18.28 1.12 18.79
C ARG A 11 19.56 1.65 18.11
N THR A 12 20.34 2.47 18.81
CA THR A 12 21.67 2.87 18.33
C THR A 12 22.58 1.65 18.19
N ASN A 13 23.20 1.51 17.01
CA ASN A 13 24.24 0.54 16.73
C ASN A 13 25.42 1.32 16.14
N PRO A 14 26.62 1.34 16.77
CA PRO A 14 27.03 0.58 17.95
C PRO A 14 26.28 0.95 19.25
N PRO A 15 26.28 0.06 20.27
CA PRO A 15 25.69 0.33 21.57
C PRO A 15 26.41 1.47 22.31
N LEU A 16 25.67 2.17 23.18
CA LEU A 16 26.18 3.32 23.94
C LEU A 16 27.30 2.92 24.93
N PRO A 17 28.37 3.73 25.08
CA PRO A 17 29.38 3.54 26.11
C PRO A 17 28.82 3.56 27.54
N GLU A 18 29.50 2.87 28.47
CA GLU A 18 29.27 3.08 29.91
C GLU A 18 29.59 4.54 30.29
N GLY A 19 28.79 5.10 31.19
CA GLY A 19 28.88 6.51 31.59
C GLY A 19 28.18 7.49 30.65
N THR A 20 27.48 7.01 29.61
CA THR A 20 26.62 7.86 28.78
C THR A 20 25.41 8.34 29.59
N GLU A 21 25.23 9.67 29.67
CA GLU A 21 23.97 10.27 30.11
C GLU A 21 22.96 10.25 28.96
N VAL A 22 21.78 9.67 29.21
CA VAL A 22 20.69 9.62 28.25
C VAL A 22 19.49 10.39 28.79
N TRP A 23 18.96 11.31 27.99
CA TRP A 23 17.71 12.01 28.32
C TRP A 23 16.51 11.15 27.94
N THR A 24 15.62 10.89 28.91
CA THR A 24 14.31 10.26 28.62
C THR A 24 13.18 11.29 28.80
N PRO A 25 12.25 11.43 27.85
CA PRO A 25 11.07 12.27 28.02
C PRO A 25 10.06 11.68 29.02
N SER A 26 10.23 10.43 29.46
CA SER A 26 9.29 9.72 30.33
C SER A 26 10.02 8.73 31.25
N VAL A 27 10.03 9.01 32.55
CA VAL A 27 10.67 8.18 33.60
C VAL A 27 9.74 7.05 34.07
N GLY A 28 8.98 6.45 33.15
CA GLY A 28 8.02 5.38 33.43
C GLY A 28 8.65 3.99 33.25
N ASP A 29 8.72 3.54 32.00
CA ASP A 29 8.73 2.10 31.70
C ASP A 29 10.04 1.57 31.08
N THR A 30 11.16 2.30 31.20
CA THR A 30 12.43 1.90 30.54
C THR A 30 13.71 2.37 31.25
N VAL A 31 13.76 2.27 32.59
CA VAL A 31 15.02 2.43 33.35
C VAL A 31 15.68 1.07 33.51
N ILE A 32 16.91 0.91 33.01
CA ILE A 32 17.68 -0.33 33.17
C ILE A 32 18.22 -0.40 34.61
N ALA A 33 18.02 -1.54 35.28
CA ALA A 33 18.51 -1.77 36.65
C ALA A 33 20.00 -1.42 36.80
N GLY A 34 20.36 -0.76 37.91
CA GLY A 34 21.71 -0.23 38.16
C GLY A 34 21.99 1.17 37.60
N SER A 35 21.08 1.76 36.81
CA SER A 35 21.21 3.15 36.32
C SER A 35 20.82 4.17 37.39
N GLU A 36 21.54 5.30 37.47
CA GLU A 36 21.22 6.38 38.40
C GLU A 36 20.34 7.45 37.72
N ILE A 37 19.19 7.78 38.30
CA ILE A 37 18.29 8.83 37.79
C ILE A 37 18.66 10.16 38.44
N LYS A 38 19.03 11.17 37.64
CA LYS A 38 19.37 12.52 38.12
C LYS A 38 18.11 13.41 38.22
N PRO A 39 18.07 14.40 39.13
CA PRO A 39 16.87 15.24 39.37
C PRO A 39 16.37 16.07 38.16
N ASN A 40 17.15 16.14 37.08
CA ASN A 40 16.84 16.82 35.83
C ASN A 40 16.28 15.89 34.73
N GLY A 41 15.97 14.64 35.04
CA GLY A 41 15.37 13.67 34.09
C GLY A 41 16.38 12.92 33.20
N TYR A 42 17.67 13.04 33.48
CA TYR A 42 18.71 12.26 32.80
C TYR A 42 18.97 10.95 33.55
N VAL A 43 19.24 9.88 32.80
CA VAL A 43 19.58 8.56 33.32
C VAL A 43 21.05 8.29 33.03
N TYR A 44 21.84 8.00 34.07
CA TYR A 44 23.27 7.71 33.98
C TYR A 44 23.49 6.19 33.86
N TYR A 45 23.96 5.72 32.71
CA TYR A 45 24.11 4.29 32.43
C TYR A 45 25.42 3.71 33.02
N ARG A 46 25.29 2.94 34.12
CA ARG A 46 26.36 2.15 34.74
C ARG A 46 26.25 0.68 34.34
N CYS A 47 27.36 0.01 34.06
CA CYS A 47 27.39 -1.42 33.72
C CYS A 47 28.73 -2.14 34.04
N ALA A 48 29.52 -1.63 34.99
CA ALA A 48 30.60 -2.39 35.63
C ALA A 48 30.02 -3.59 36.40
N GLY A 49 30.39 -4.80 35.97
CA GLY A 49 29.54 -5.99 36.16
C GLY A 49 29.47 -6.61 37.56
N VAL A 50 28.25 -6.96 37.95
CA VAL A 50 27.90 -8.15 38.74
C VAL A 50 26.79 -8.88 37.97
N PRO A 51 26.79 -10.22 37.86
CA PRO A 51 25.66 -10.96 37.28
C PRO A 51 24.59 -11.21 38.35
N ASP A 52 23.55 -10.37 38.38
CA ASP A 52 22.35 -10.62 39.20
C ASP A 52 21.31 -11.45 38.43
N GLU A 53 20.67 -12.41 39.10
CA GLU A 53 19.53 -13.14 38.57
C GLU A 53 18.27 -12.25 38.56
N ILE A 54 17.89 -11.75 37.39
CA ILE A 54 16.53 -11.24 37.17
C ILE A 54 15.62 -12.43 36.88
N SER A 55 14.61 -12.62 37.72
CA SER A 55 13.68 -13.76 37.65
C SER A 55 13.12 -13.98 36.23
N GLY A 56 13.57 -15.05 35.59
CA GLY A 56 13.02 -15.57 34.33
C GLY A 56 13.87 -15.42 33.06
N MET A 57 15.00 -14.69 33.04
CA MET A 57 15.81 -14.53 31.80
C MET A 57 17.34 -14.46 31.99
N THR A 58 18.08 -15.10 31.08
CA THR A 58 19.55 -15.06 30.98
C THR A 58 19.99 -14.36 29.69
N VAL A 59 21.03 -13.52 29.74
CA VAL A 59 21.54 -12.74 28.60
C VAL A 59 23.07 -12.71 28.58
N TYR A 60 23.68 -12.79 27.39
CA TYR A 60 25.14 -12.73 27.18
C TYR A 60 25.53 -11.52 26.29
N ARG A 61 26.72 -10.93 26.49
CA ARG A 61 27.26 -9.81 25.69
C ARG A 61 28.71 -10.07 25.24
N ARG A 62 29.08 -9.53 24.06
CA ARG A 62 30.48 -9.44 23.56
C ARG A 62 31.12 -8.09 23.95
N ARG A 63 32.46 -8.07 24.04
CA ARG A 63 33.28 -6.85 24.28
C ARG A 63 33.48 -6.02 23.00
N ALA A 64 33.77 -4.73 23.17
CA ALA A 64 34.24 -3.79 22.15
C ALA A 64 35.56 -3.12 22.60
N VAL A 65 36.22 -2.37 21.71
CA VAL A 65 37.57 -1.79 21.89
C VAL A 65 37.52 -0.25 21.86
N VAL A 66 38.48 0.43 22.51
CA VAL A 66 38.42 1.85 22.90
C VAL A 66 39.55 2.70 22.27
N PRO A 67 39.25 3.93 21.82
CA PRO A 67 40.17 5.09 21.84
C PRO A 67 39.67 6.24 22.76
N ALA A 68 40.54 7.22 23.03
CA ALA A 68 40.44 8.17 24.17
C ALA A 68 39.77 9.56 23.87
N PRO A 69 39.41 10.38 24.90
CA PRO A 69 38.49 11.53 24.78
C PRO A 69 39.11 12.95 24.93
N PRO A 70 38.33 14.04 24.68
CA PRO A 70 38.72 15.45 24.87
C PRO A 70 37.99 16.23 25.99
N THR A 71 38.36 17.50 26.20
CA THR A 71 37.99 18.45 27.29
C THR A 71 37.62 19.85 26.73
N ASP A 72 36.92 20.79 27.40
CA ASP A 72 36.19 20.79 28.68
C ASP A 72 34.97 21.80 28.71
N PRO A 73 34.22 22.08 29.82
CA PRO A 73 32.79 22.43 29.74
C PRO A 73 32.28 23.81 30.28
N ALA A 74 30.98 24.06 30.00
CA ALA A 74 29.96 24.77 30.84
C ALA A 74 30.05 26.33 30.92
N PRO A 75 29.08 27.07 31.55
CA PRO A 75 27.86 26.68 32.28
C PRO A 75 26.55 27.48 31.86
N PRO A 76 25.53 27.91 32.69
CA PRO A 76 24.12 27.44 32.48
C PRO A 76 22.90 28.40 32.77
N SER A 77 21.66 27.84 32.69
CA SER A 77 20.53 27.97 33.68
C SER A 77 19.31 28.92 33.47
N MET A 78 18.26 28.64 34.29
CA MET A 78 16.99 29.39 34.62
C MET A 78 15.80 29.33 33.63
N ALA A 79 14.50 29.31 34.01
CA ALA A 79 13.74 28.95 35.24
C ALA A 79 12.20 28.79 34.91
N ALA A 80 11.30 28.50 35.88
CA ALA A 80 9.88 28.09 35.63
C ALA A 80 8.79 28.87 36.44
N GLY A 81 7.47 28.64 36.16
CA GLY A 81 6.31 29.21 36.90
C GLY A 81 4.90 28.64 36.52
N PRO A 82 3.92 28.39 37.45
CA PRO A 82 2.66 27.65 37.15
C PRO A 82 1.29 28.17 37.75
N VAL A 83 0.15 27.45 37.51
CA VAL A 83 -1.19 27.47 38.24
C VAL A 83 -2.12 28.69 37.92
N ALA A 84 -3.49 28.73 37.98
CA ALA A 84 -4.60 27.95 38.60
C ALA A 84 -5.97 27.92 37.79
N PRO A 85 -7.07 27.23 38.24
CA PRO A 85 -8.37 27.11 37.52
C PRO A 85 -9.69 27.50 38.29
N GLY A 86 -10.87 27.56 37.62
CA GLY A 86 -12.19 27.47 38.32
C GLY A 86 -13.55 27.77 37.61
N ARG A 87 -14.57 26.92 37.88
CA ARG A 87 -16.07 27.09 37.89
C ARG A 87 -16.93 27.13 36.59
N ARG A 88 -18.28 27.18 36.74
CA ARG A 88 -19.35 26.57 35.89
C ARG A 88 -20.71 27.35 35.89
N ALA A 89 -21.61 26.96 34.97
CA ALA A 89 -23.07 27.28 34.82
C ALA A 89 -23.45 28.59 34.06
N GLY A 90 -24.56 28.67 33.30
CA GLY A 90 -25.54 27.63 32.91
C GLY A 90 -26.74 28.13 32.05
N HIS A 91 -27.60 27.19 31.61
CA HIS A 91 -28.97 27.32 31.03
C HIS A 91 -29.28 27.83 29.59
N ALA A 92 -30.18 27.06 28.96
CA ALA A 92 -31.26 27.41 28.03
C ALA A 92 -30.97 27.79 26.56
N ILE A 93 -31.99 27.58 25.71
CA ILE A 93 -31.98 27.71 24.24
C ILE A 93 -33.24 28.49 23.80
N HIS A 94 -33.07 29.43 22.88
CA HIS A 94 -34.10 29.86 21.93
C HIS A 94 -33.46 29.96 20.52
N PRO A 95 -34.22 29.73 19.43
CA PRO A 95 -33.68 29.76 18.08
C PRO A 95 -33.55 31.19 17.55
N ASP A 96 -32.37 31.55 17.04
CA ASP A 96 -32.12 32.81 16.33
C ASP A 96 -32.39 32.62 14.82
N PRO A 97 -33.27 33.43 14.18
CA PRO A 97 -33.50 33.37 12.74
C PRO A 97 -32.27 33.74 11.88
N ALA A 98 -31.26 34.42 12.43
CA ALA A 98 -30.08 34.89 11.71
C ALA A 98 -29.01 33.79 11.53
N ALA A 99 -29.39 32.62 11.02
CA ALA A 99 -28.47 31.51 10.73
C ALA A 99 -27.33 31.96 9.78
N PRO A 100 -26.07 32.05 10.26
CA PRO A 100 -24.95 32.43 9.39
C PRO A 100 -24.65 31.31 8.40
N ASP A 101 -24.30 31.69 7.17
CA ASP A 101 -23.81 30.80 6.12
C ASP A 101 -22.90 29.68 6.69
N PRO A 102 -23.24 28.38 6.49
CA PRO A 102 -22.49 27.27 7.05
C PRO A 102 -21.03 27.24 6.58
N VAL A 103 -20.72 27.75 5.38
CA VAL A 103 -19.33 27.92 4.91
C VAL A 103 -18.57 28.87 5.83
N ARG A 104 -19.20 30.00 6.20
CA ARG A 104 -18.62 31.02 7.09
C ARG A 104 -18.47 30.52 8.54
N GLN A 105 -19.36 29.65 9.02
CA GLN A 105 -19.16 28.97 10.31
C GLN A 105 -17.99 27.97 10.29
N ALA A 106 -17.77 27.25 9.19
CA ALA A 106 -16.68 26.30 9.07
C ALA A 106 -15.29 26.98 9.11
N GLU A 107 -15.14 28.13 8.45
CA GLU A 107 -13.87 28.88 8.46
C GLU A 107 -13.49 29.40 9.86
N LEU A 108 -14.47 29.76 10.69
CA LEU A 108 -14.26 30.18 12.08
C LEU A 108 -13.82 29.04 13.00
N ARG A 109 -14.20 27.79 12.71
CA ARG A 109 -13.86 26.60 13.53
C ARG A 109 -12.56 25.91 13.13
N THR A 110 -11.99 26.22 11.97
CA THR A 110 -10.72 25.64 11.48
C THR A 110 -9.54 26.07 12.38
N PRO A 111 -8.66 25.15 12.85
CA PRO A 111 -7.54 25.47 13.74
C PRO A 111 -6.59 26.52 13.19
N ALA A 112 -5.94 27.27 14.08
CA ALA A 112 -5.03 28.34 13.67
C ALA A 112 -3.87 27.87 12.77
N PHE A 113 -3.42 26.62 12.89
CA PHE A 113 -2.38 26.09 12.00
C PHE A 113 -2.93 25.64 10.64
N LEU A 114 -4.15 25.07 10.56
CA LEU A 114 -4.81 24.74 9.29
C LEU A 114 -5.29 25.99 8.55
N ARG A 115 -5.78 27.01 9.28
CA ARG A 115 -5.93 28.36 8.73
C ARG A 115 -4.59 28.88 8.24
N ARG A 116 -3.50 28.83 9.02
CA ARG A 116 -2.17 29.24 8.53
C ARG A 116 -1.63 28.37 7.38
N ALA A 117 -2.05 27.11 7.21
CA ALA A 117 -1.68 26.28 6.07
C ALA A 117 -2.47 26.68 4.82
N ARG A 118 -3.81 26.71 4.90
CA ARG A 118 -4.72 27.17 3.84
C ARG A 118 -4.49 28.64 3.46
N THR A 119 -4.11 29.48 4.43
CA THR A 119 -3.76 30.89 4.25
C THR A 119 -2.33 31.08 3.76
N ARG A 120 -1.31 30.32 4.19
CA ARG A 120 0.03 30.40 3.56
C ARG A 120 0.07 29.76 2.18
N ALA A 121 -0.78 28.77 1.90
CA ALA A 121 -1.06 28.32 0.53
C ALA A 121 -1.75 29.44 -0.26
N ARG A 122 -2.82 30.06 0.28
CA ARG A 122 -3.47 31.23 -0.35
C ARG A 122 -2.56 32.44 -0.56
N GLU A 123 -1.61 32.71 0.33
CA GLU A 123 -0.71 33.87 0.25
C GLU A 123 0.56 33.60 -0.56
N ARG A 124 1.01 32.33 -0.66
CA ARG A 124 2.14 31.95 -1.53
C ARG A 124 1.73 31.51 -2.94
N VAL A 125 0.47 31.10 -3.14
CA VAL A 125 -0.02 30.56 -4.42
C VAL A 125 -1.24 31.35 -4.96
N PHE A 126 -2.23 31.67 -4.12
CA PHE A 126 -3.50 32.32 -4.54
C PHE A 126 -3.46 33.86 -4.57
N GLY A 127 -2.28 34.47 -4.59
CA GLY A 127 -2.12 35.92 -4.86
C GLY A 127 -2.46 36.30 -6.32
N ASP A 128 -2.52 35.31 -7.22
CA ASP A 128 -2.83 35.48 -8.64
C ASP A 128 -3.61 34.25 -9.13
N ARG A 129 -4.91 34.46 -9.43
CA ARG A 129 -5.86 33.40 -9.80
C ARG A 129 -5.48 32.62 -11.07
N SER A 130 -4.62 33.16 -11.92
CA SER A 130 -4.20 32.50 -13.18
C SER A 130 -3.42 31.19 -12.98
N ASN A 131 -2.99 30.90 -11.75
CA ASN A 131 -2.05 29.81 -11.46
C ASN A 131 -2.67 28.54 -10.86
N HIS A 132 -3.99 28.51 -10.66
CA HIS A 132 -4.68 27.36 -10.07
C HIS A 132 -5.25 26.42 -11.11
N PRO A 133 -5.43 25.14 -10.77
CA PRO A 133 -6.29 24.29 -11.55
C PRO A 133 -7.70 24.90 -11.63
N THR A 134 -8.33 24.76 -12.79
CA THR A 134 -9.77 24.96 -12.91
C THR A 134 -10.44 23.72 -12.35
N VAL A 135 -11.27 23.86 -11.30
CA VAL A 135 -11.89 22.73 -10.59
C VAL A 135 -13.39 22.88 -10.57
N THR A 136 -14.12 21.82 -10.92
CA THR A 136 -15.59 21.81 -10.87
C THR A 136 -16.10 21.78 -9.43
N PRO A 137 -17.30 22.33 -9.14
CA PRO A 137 -17.96 22.08 -7.87
C PRO A 137 -18.05 20.58 -7.56
N PRO A 138 -17.74 20.13 -6.33
CA PRO A 138 -17.86 18.72 -5.95
C PRO A 138 -19.30 18.21 -6.01
N LEU A 139 -19.49 17.05 -6.64
CA LEU A 139 -20.74 16.31 -6.68
C LEU A 139 -20.72 15.22 -5.62
N PHE A 140 -21.57 15.35 -4.60
CA PHE A 140 -21.68 14.39 -3.51
C PHE A 140 -22.77 13.35 -3.76
N SER A 141 -22.50 12.10 -3.40
CA SER A 141 -23.51 11.04 -3.36
C SER A 141 -23.21 10.00 -2.27
N ARG A 142 -24.14 9.05 -2.12
CA ARG A 142 -24.10 8.01 -1.09
C ARG A 142 -24.13 6.63 -1.73
N ASP A 143 -23.15 5.79 -1.41
CA ASP A 143 -23.19 4.35 -1.72
C ASP A 143 -23.08 3.53 -0.43
N HIS A 144 -24.19 2.89 -0.07
CA HIS A 144 -24.31 1.99 1.09
C HIS A 144 -23.57 0.65 0.91
N ARG A 145 -23.12 0.34 -0.32
CA ARG A 145 -22.44 -0.93 -0.65
C ARG A 145 -20.93 -0.85 -0.45
N PHE A 146 -20.37 0.36 -0.49
CA PHE A 146 -18.94 0.59 -0.32
C PHE A 146 -18.53 0.41 1.15
N LYS A 147 -17.58 -0.50 1.40
CA LYS A 147 -17.18 -0.96 2.74
C LYS A 147 -15.66 -0.96 2.97
N ASP A 148 -14.89 -0.51 1.98
CA ASP A 148 -13.44 -0.33 2.11
C ASP A 148 -13.19 0.97 2.89
N PRO A 149 -12.13 1.11 3.72
CA PRO A 149 -11.96 2.28 4.58
C PRO A 149 -11.98 3.62 3.83
N ALA A 150 -11.15 3.74 2.79
CA ALA A 150 -11.05 4.90 1.91
C ALA A 150 -10.54 4.50 0.52
N ARG A 151 -10.90 5.25 -0.52
CA ARG A 151 -10.45 5.01 -1.91
C ARG A 151 -10.48 6.26 -2.78
N LEU A 152 -9.61 6.29 -3.78
CA LEU A 152 -9.60 7.23 -4.88
C LEU A 152 -9.70 6.46 -6.20
N ILE A 153 -10.35 7.07 -7.19
CA ILE A 153 -10.44 6.58 -8.57
C ILE A 153 -10.29 7.79 -9.49
N VAL A 154 -9.21 7.85 -10.26
CA VAL A 154 -9.15 8.69 -11.47
C VAL A 154 -10.05 8.01 -12.51
N ASN A 155 -11.26 8.54 -12.69
CA ASN A 155 -12.27 8.01 -13.62
C ASN A 155 -11.80 8.11 -15.08
N GLY A 156 -10.95 9.09 -15.36
CA GLY A 156 -10.31 9.34 -16.65
C GLY A 156 -9.44 10.59 -16.58
N TYR A 157 -8.47 10.68 -17.48
CA TYR A 157 -7.64 11.86 -17.69
C TYR A 157 -7.37 12.06 -19.17
N GLY A 158 -7.17 13.31 -19.57
CA GLY A 158 -6.85 13.73 -20.94
C GLY A 158 -5.67 14.69 -20.93
N VAL A 159 -4.65 14.39 -21.72
CA VAL A 159 -3.52 15.28 -21.98
C VAL A 159 -3.78 15.95 -23.34
N THR A 160 -3.79 17.28 -23.36
CA THR A 160 -4.10 18.10 -24.54
C THR A 160 -2.99 19.10 -24.84
N GLU A 161 -3.11 19.84 -25.94
CA GLU A 161 -2.18 20.93 -26.27
C GLU A 161 -2.21 22.06 -25.22
N ASP A 162 -3.31 22.22 -24.47
CA ASP A 162 -3.43 23.19 -23.38
C ASP A 162 -2.79 22.72 -22.06
N GLY A 163 -2.87 21.41 -21.75
CA GLY A 163 -2.39 20.87 -20.48
C GLY A 163 -2.94 19.49 -20.10
N LEU A 164 -3.13 19.29 -18.79
CA LEU A 164 -3.68 18.08 -18.18
C LEU A 164 -5.10 18.33 -17.68
N SER A 165 -6.02 17.42 -17.97
CA SER A 165 -7.36 17.35 -17.38
C SER A 165 -7.61 15.97 -16.75
N PHE A 166 -8.34 15.90 -15.65
CA PHE A 166 -8.73 14.65 -15.01
C PHE A 166 -10.05 14.75 -14.26
N GLN A 167 -10.74 13.61 -14.11
CA GLN A 167 -11.89 13.44 -13.24
C GLN A 167 -11.58 12.42 -12.14
N VAL A 168 -11.93 12.75 -10.90
CA VAL A 168 -11.62 11.96 -9.70
C VAL A 168 -12.89 11.70 -8.90
N THR A 169 -13.08 10.45 -8.50
CA THR A 169 -14.02 10.05 -7.44
C THR A 169 -13.24 9.68 -6.19
N VAL A 170 -13.63 10.25 -5.05
CA VAL A 170 -13.15 9.93 -3.71
C VAL A 170 -14.27 9.19 -2.97
N LEU A 171 -13.96 8.07 -2.31
CA LEU A 171 -14.90 7.21 -1.60
C LEU A 171 -14.42 6.89 -0.18
N SER A 172 -15.34 6.72 0.74
CA SER A 172 -15.14 6.32 2.14
C SER A 172 -16.20 5.29 2.54
N ASP A 173 -15.92 4.36 3.46
CA ASP A 173 -17.02 3.65 4.14
C ASP A 173 -17.84 4.69 4.94
N LEU A 174 -19.17 4.58 5.01
CA LEU A 174 -20.02 5.44 5.84
C LEU A 174 -19.67 5.36 7.35
N ARG A 175 -19.16 4.22 7.81
CA ARG A 175 -18.61 4.01 9.17
C ARG A 175 -17.27 4.73 9.38
N HIS A 176 -16.57 5.03 8.29
CA HIS A 176 -15.28 5.74 8.26
C HIS A 176 -15.38 7.13 7.62
N VAL A 177 -16.59 7.61 7.30
CA VAL A 177 -16.89 9.04 7.23
C VAL A 177 -16.79 9.55 8.66
N ALA A 178 -15.57 9.89 9.05
CA ALA A 178 -15.33 10.68 10.22
C ALA A 178 -16.09 12.00 10.03
N MET A 179 -17.18 12.13 10.80
CA MET A 179 -17.84 13.32 11.31
C MET A 179 -18.12 14.54 10.39
N PRO A 180 -19.15 15.37 10.69
CA PRO A 180 -19.43 16.63 9.98
C PRO A 180 -18.36 17.76 10.09
N HIS A 181 -17.13 17.43 10.46
CA HIS A 181 -15.99 18.33 10.58
C HIS A 181 -14.71 17.79 9.94
N ASP A 182 -14.78 16.72 9.13
CA ASP A 182 -13.62 16.30 8.36
C ASP A 182 -13.31 17.21 7.18
N LEU A 183 -12.05 17.23 6.82
CA LEU A 183 -11.53 17.82 5.60
C LEU A 183 -10.81 16.73 4.81
N ILE A 184 -11.08 16.62 3.52
CA ILE A 184 -10.39 15.70 2.61
C ILE A 184 -9.60 16.54 1.60
N PRO A 185 -8.37 17.00 1.94
CA PRO A 185 -7.43 17.50 0.94
C PRO A 185 -7.16 16.44 -0.14
N VAL A 186 -7.31 16.85 -1.40
CA VAL A 186 -6.83 16.12 -2.57
C VAL A 186 -5.65 16.88 -3.16
N THR A 187 -4.58 16.15 -3.45
CA THR A 187 -3.26 16.67 -3.83
C THR A 187 -2.80 16.10 -5.17
N LEU A 188 -2.06 16.91 -5.92
CA LEU A 188 -1.30 16.50 -7.10
C LEU A 188 0.15 16.25 -6.69
N GLU A 189 0.76 15.18 -7.20
CA GLU A 189 2.08 14.71 -6.77
C GLU A 189 3.00 14.35 -7.93
N ASP A 190 4.33 14.42 -7.69
CA ASP A 190 5.32 13.78 -8.55
C ASP A 190 5.44 12.26 -8.27
N PRO A 191 6.11 11.47 -9.14
CA PRO A 191 6.34 10.04 -8.93
C PRO A 191 7.11 9.66 -7.66
N ARG A 192 7.69 10.62 -6.92
CA ARG A 192 8.37 10.41 -5.63
C ARG A 192 7.45 10.67 -4.42
N GLY A 193 6.18 10.98 -4.64
CA GLY A 193 5.23 11.38 -3.58
C GLY A 193 5.44 12.80 -3.08
N THR A 194 6.11 13.66 -3.87
CA THR A 194 6.26 15.08 -3.56
C THR A 194 4.96 15.80 -3.93
N VAL A 195 4.24 16.31 -2.94
CA VAL A 195 3.04 17.13 -3.18
C VAL A 195 3.44 18.40 -3.95
N LEU A 196 2.93 18.53 -5.17
CA LEU A 196 3.10 19.67 -6.07
C LEU A 196 2.05 20.75 -5.80
N ASP A 197 0.79 20.36 -5.57
CA ASP A 197 -0.33 21.27 -5.30
C ASP A 197 -1.45 20.60 -4.49
N ILE A 198 -2.31 21.40 -3.87
CA ILE A 198 -3.57 20.96 -3.23
C ILE A 198 -4.71 21.30 -4.20
N VAL A 199 -5.10 20.34 -5.04
CA VAL A 199 -6.12 20.48 -6.08
C VAL A 199 -7.44 21.02 -5.51
N ILE A 200 -7.88 20.45 -4.38
CA ILE A 200 -9.11 20.84 -3.68
C ILE A 200 -9.04 20.38 -2.22
N VAL A 201 -9.78 21.03 -1.33
CA VAL A 201 -10.10 20.50 0.00
C VAL A 201 -11.61 20.30 0.06
N ILE A 202 -12.03 19.03 0.14
CA ILE A 202 -13.44 18.63 0.19
C ILE A 202 -13.90 18.67 1.66
N THR A 203 -15.09 19.20 1.93
CA THR A 203 -15.79 19.00 3.22
C THR A 203 -17.01 18.11 2.92
N PRO A 204 -17.01 16.82 3.28
CA PRO A 204 -18.14 15.93 2.98
C PRO A 204 -19.39 16.34 3.79
N PRO A 205 -20.57 16.44 3.16
CA PRO A 205 -21.83 16.59 3.90
C PRO A 205 -22.13 15.34 4.74
N PRO A 206 -22.94 15.45 5.82
CA PRO A 206 -23.41 14.30 6.58
C PRO A 206 -24.05 13.24 5.68
N ASP A 207 -23.84 11.96 6.01
CA ASP A 207 -24.33 10.80 5.28
C ASP A 207 -23.87 10.65 3.81
N GLN A 208 -23.02 11.54 3.28
CA GLN A 208 -22.41 11.40 1.95
C GLN A 208 -21.02 10.79 2.07
N ASN A 209 -20.75 9.75 1.28
CA ASN A 209 -19.48 9.00 1.33
C ASN A 209 -18.79 8.84 -0.03
N VAL A 210 -19.35 9.44 -1.08
CA VAL A 210 -18.79 9.52 -2.43
C VAL A 210 -18.76 10.98 -2.86
N CYS A 211 -17.63 11.42 -3.42
CA CYS A 211 -17.42 12.78 -3.91
C CYS A 211 -16.71 12.72 -5.27
N THR A 212 -17.33 13.27 -6.32
CA THR A 212 -16.75 13.33 -7.67
C THR A 212 -16.52 14.78 -8.10
N PHE A 213 -15.36 15.07 -8.66
CA PHE A 213 -15.03 16.37 -9.25
C PHE A 213 -14.09 16.19 -10.45
N SER A 214 -13.98 17.22 -11.29
CA SER A 214 -12.99 17.28 -12.37
C SER A 214 -12.07 18.49 -12.15
N ALA A 215 -10.81 18.37 -12.55
CA ALA A 215 -9.83 19.45 -12.50
C ALA A 215 -8.98 19.50 -13.77
N SER A 216 -8.49 20.67 -14.14
CA SER A 216 -7.52 20.85 -15.23
C SER A 216 -6.45 21.88 -14.90
N TYR A 217 -5.22 21.58 -15.32
CA TYR A 217 -4.03 22.42 -15.23
C TYR A 217 -3.51 22.71 -16.64
N THR A 218 -3.15 23.96 -16.94
CA THR A 218 -2.41 24.28 -18.18
C THR A 218 -0.94 23.90 -18.07
N TRP A 219 -0.24 23.70 -19.19
CA TRP A 219 1.20 23.44 -19.19
C TRP A 219 2.02 24.53 -18.47
N ASN A 220 1.60 25.79 -18.55
CA ASN A 220 2.25 26.90 -17.86
C ASN A 220 2.08 26.79 -16.32
N GLN A 221 0.94 26.29 -15.85
CA GLN A 221 0.71 26.06 -14.41
C GLN A 221 1.56 24.89 -13.91
N LEU A 222 1.58 23.76 -14.63
CA LEU A 222 2.45 22.62 -14.30
C LEU A 222 3.94 23.02 -14.29
N ALA A 223 4.39 23.77 -15.30
CA ALA A 223 5.75 24.31 -15.35
C ALA A 223 6.08 25.21 -14.15
N LYS A 224 5.11 26.01 -13.67
CA LYS A 224 5.28 26.88 -12.49
C LYS A 224 5.38 26.07 -11.20
N LEU A 225 4.54 25.05 -11.01
CA LEU A 225 4.59 24.15 -9.85
C LEU A 225 5.93 23.40 -9.77
N LEU A 226 6.43 22.92 -10.91
CA LEU A 226 7.72 22.23 -11.04
C LEU A 226 8.94 23.17 -11.03
N GLY A 227 8.73 24.50 -10.95
CA GLY A 227 9.80 25.50 -10.97
C GLY A 227 10.56 25.62 -12.29
N ILE A 228 10.02 25.09 -13.38
CA ILE A 228 10.68 24.95 -14.68
C ILE A 228 10.87 26.31 -15.34
N ARG A 229 12.13 26.68 -15.58
CA ARG A 229 12.49 27.85 -16.39
C ARG A 229 12.61 27.44 -17.85
N ARG A 230 11.51 27.60 -18.60
CA ARG A 230 11.39 27.31 -20.04
C ARG A 230 12.65 27.74 -20.82
N PRO A 231 13.38 26.81 -21.47
CA PRO A 231 14.44 27.14 -22.41
C PRO A 231 13.89 27.91 -23.62
N ALA A 232 14.68 28.82 -24.21
CA ALA A 232 14.27 29.50 -25.43
C ALA A 232 14.05 28.48 -26.57
N GLY A 233 12.98 28.67 -27.36
CA GLY A 233 12.61 27.78 -28.47
C GLY A 233 11.84 26.50 -28.08
N VAL A 234 12.06 25.94 -26.88
CA VAL A 234 11.40 24.69 -26.45
C VAL A 234 9.93 24.93 -26.08
N PRO A 235 8.96 24.09 -26.50
CA PRO A 235 7.59 24.12 -26.01
C PRO A 235 7.50 23.95 -24.47
N VAL A 236 6.48 24.55 -23.84
CA VAL A 236 6.32 24.40 -22.37
C VAL A 236 5.88 22.98 -21.99
N GLN A 237 5.11 22.32 -22.86
CA GLN A 237 4.71 20.92 -22.73
C GLN A 237 5.92 19.98 -22.63
N ASP A 238 6.81 19.99 -23.61
CA ASP A 238 8.00 19.12 -23.65
C ASP A 238 8.88 19.27 -22.39
N ALA A 239 9.09 20.51 -21.96
CA ALA A 239 9.85 20.82 -20.75
C ALA A 239 9.17 20.29 -19.47
N VAL A 240 7.83 20.25 -19.42
CA VAL A 240 7.08 19.60 -18.32
C VAL A 240 7.18 18.07 -18.43
N LEU A 241 7.01 17.50 -19.62
CA LEU A 241 6.99 16.04 -19.83
C LEU A 241 8.35 15.35 -19.61
N GLU A 242 9.46 16.09 -19.72
CA GLU A 242 10.79 15.61 -19.29
C GLU A 242 10.93 15.50 -17.76
N VAL A 243 10.19 16.31 -17.00
CA VAL A 243 10.32 16.43 -15.53
C VAL A 243 9.18 15.72 -14.79
N LEU A 244 7.99 15.64 -15.38
CA LEU A 244 6.78 15.03 -14.82
C LEU A 244 6.13 14.08 -15.86
N PRO A 245 6.73 12.90 -16.12
CA PRO A 245 6.19 11.93 -17.08
C PRO A 245 4.90 11.24 -16.58
N GLN A 246 4.72 11.20 -15.26
CA GLN A 246 3.55 10.70 -14.55
C GLN A 246 3.25 11.63 -13.37
N ALA A 247 2.02 11.60 -12.86
CA ALA A 247 1.63 12.27 -11.63
C ALA A 247 0.72 11.39 -10.76
N GLY A 248 0.71 11.67 -9.46
CA GLY A 248 -0.23 11.08 -8.51
C GLY A 248 -1.36 12.05 -8.17
N ILE A 249 -2.58 11.52 -8.02
CA ILE A 249 -3.65 12.18 -7.29
C ILE A 249 -3.84 11.44 -5.98
N ARG A 250 -3.69 12.16 -4.86
CA ARG A 250 -3.72 11.61 -3.50
C ARG A 250 -4.75 12.32 -2.63
N ALA A 251 -5.60 11.58 -1.91
CA ALA A 251 -6.46 12.17 -0.88
C ALA A 251 -6.21 11.60 0.52
N GLU A 252 -6.27 12.48 1.51
CA GLU A 252 -6.14 12.21 2.94
C GLU A 252 -7.36 12.80 3.64
N TRP A 253 -7.91 12.13 4.66
CA TRP A 253 -8.97 12.69 5.49
C TRP A 253 -8.34 13.19 6.79
N TRP A 254 -8.69 14.39 7.25
CA TRP A 254 -8.26 14.96 8.52
C TRP A 254 -9.47 15.49 9.33
N ASP A 255 -9.69 15.01 10.55
CA ASP A 255 -10.58 15.64 11.54
C ASP A 255 -10.07 17.05 11.81
N ASN A 256 -10.85 18.07 11.44
CA ASN A 256 -10.49 19.48 11.55
C ASN A 256 -10.33 19.95 13.01
N ARG A 257 -10.74 19.18 14.02
CA ARG A 257 -10.53 19.52 15.45
C ARG A 257 -9.14 19.11 15.93
N THR A 258 -8.70 17.91 15.55
CA THR A 258 -7.43 17.30 15.99
C THR A 258 -6.29 17.59 15.02
N GLY A 259 -6.62 17.83 13.75
CA GLY A 259 -5.68 17.86 12.63
C GLY A 259 -5.14 16.48 12.23
N ARG A 260 -5.77 15.38 12.68
CA ARG A 260 -5.30 13.99 12.46
C ARG A 260 -6.44 12.98 12.51
N ASN A 261 -6.55 12.15 11.48
CA ASN A 261 -7.32 10.90 11.52
C ASN A 261 -6.42 9.68 11.79
N ALA A 262 -7.05 8.52 11.95
CA ALA A 262 -6.35 7.24 11.90
C ALA A 262 -5.76 6.99 10.49
N PRO A 263 -4.67 6.20 10.35
CA PRO A 263 -4.04 5.91 9.04
C PRO A 263 -4.94 5.20 8.00
N ARG A 264 -6.15 4.77 8.39
CA ARG A 264 -7.12 4.07 7.53
C ARG A 264 -7.90 4.99 6.59
N HIS A 265 -7.91 6.30 6.85
CA HIS A 265 -8.64 7.28 6.04
C HIS A 265 -7.70 7.95 5.03
N TYR A 266 -7.03 7.12 4.24
CA TYR A 266 -6.05 7.51 3.23
C TYR A 266 -6.32 6.74 1.94
N SER A 267 -6.40 7.43 0.80
CA SER A 267 -6.83 6.83 -0.45
C SER A 267 -5.71 6.60 -1.49
N GLY A 268 -4.46 6.89 -1.17
CA GLY A 268 -3.30 6.58 -2.03
C GLY A 268 -3.02 7.60 -3.14
N GLY A 269 -1.74 7.68 -3.55
CA GLY A 269 -1.24 8.50 -4.66
C GLY A 269 -0.75 7.64 -5.84
N THR A 270 0.43 7.94 -6.40
CA THR A 270 1.05 7.10 -7.46
C THR A 270 1.24 5.64 -7.03
N GLY A 271 1.73 5.43 -5.80
CA GLY A 271 1.90 4.11 -5.18
C GLY A 271 0.61 3.50 -4.61
N GLN A 272 -0.58 3.97 -5.00
CA GLN A 272 -1.81 3.27 -4.64
C GLN A 272 -1.89 1.92 -5.38
N LYS A 273 -2.22 0.85 -4.67
CA LYS A 273 -2.62 -0.42 -5.27
C LYS A 273 -3.75 -0.19 -6.31
N ASN A 274 -3.75 -0.98 -7.38
CA ASN A 274 -4.59 -0.83 -8.55
C ASN A 274 -4.30 0.45 -9.37
N GLY A 275 -3.26 1.22 -9.04
CA GLY A 275 -2.83 2.41 -9.79
C GLY A 275 -3.90 3.51 -9.89
N SER A 276 -4.92 3.49 -9.04
CA SER A 276 -6.13 4.30 -9.24
C SER A 276 -5.97 5.79 -8.96
N GLY A 277 -4.85 6.20 -8.35
CA GLY A 277 -4.38 7.59 -8.30
C GLY A 277 -3.37 7.98 -9.39
N ARG A 278 -2.92 7.06 -10.25
CA ARG A 278 -1.86 7.33 -11.24
C ARG A 278 -2.39 7.89 -12.56
N ILE A 279 -1.77 9.00 -12.99
CA ILE A 279 -1.96 9.67 -14.27
C ILE A 279 -0.65 9.57 -15.06
N ASP A 280 -0.72 9.06 -16.29
CA ASP A 280 0.41 9.05 -17.23
C ASP A 280 0.33 10.31 -18.12
N LEU A 281 1.27 11.25 -17.99
CA LEU A 281 1.23 12.53 -18.75
C LEU A 281 1.78 12.37 -20.18
N ARG A 282 2.47 11.26 -20.47
CA ARG A 282 2.90 10.85 -21.81
C ARG A 282 2.79 9.33 -21.95
N THR A 283 2.95 8.83 -23.17
CA THR A 283 3.18 7.40 -23.40
C THR A 283 4.41 6.95 -22.61
N ILE A 284 4.22 5.94 -21.77
CA ILE A 284 5.28 5.29 -21.01
C ILE A 284 5.85 4.16 -21.88
N THR A 285 7.14 4.22 -22.16
CA THR A 285 7.84 3.24 -23.00
C THR A 285 8.29 2.03 -22.18
N ILE A 286 8.68 0.96 -22.86
CA ILE A 286 9.29 -0.21 -22.22
C ILE A 286 10.64 0.18 -21.58
N GLU A 287 11.33 1.16 -22.15
CA GLU A 287 12.62 1.69 -21.71
C GLU A 287 12.47 2.51 -20.43
N ASP A 288 11.42 3.34 -20.30
CA ASP A 288 11.06 4.01 -19.04
C ASP A 288 10.81 3.00 -17.91
N LEU A 289 10.14 1.90 -18.24
CA LEU A 289 9.77 0.86 -17.28
C LEU A 289 10.99 0.04 -16.84
N LYS A 290 11.92 -0.26 -17.77
CA LYS A 290 13.24 -0.85 -17.47
C LYS A 290 14.11 0.07 -16.60
N GLU A 291 14.14 1.38 -16.86
CA GLU A 291 14.84 2.33 -15.96
C GLU A 291 14.22 2.31 -14.56
N ALA A 292 12.88 2.24 -14.48
CA ALA A 292 12.15 2.13 -13.23
C ALA A 292 12.37 0.80 -12.48
N GLU A 293 12.85 -0.28 -13.10
CA GLU A 293 13.22 -1.53 -12.41
C GLU A 293 14.40 -1.34 -11.44
N SER A 294 15.20 -0.26 -11.60
CA SER A 294 16.32 0.07 -10.71
C SER A 294 15.94 0.62 -9.34
N VAL A 295 14.67 0.98 -9.13
CA VAL A 295 14.14 1.50 -7.85
C VAL A 295 13.39 0.37 -7.14
N PRO A 296 13.79 -0.10 -5.94
CA PRO A 296 13.07 -1.17 -5.26
C PRO A 296 11.63 -0.79 -4.91
N GLU A 297 10.67 -1.69 -5.14
CA GLU A 297 9.28 -1.53 -4.72
C GLU A 297 8.95 -2.56 -3.63
N THR A 298 8.56 -2.08 -2.46
CA THR A 298 8.40 -2.86 -1.23
C THR A 298 6.97 -2.84 -0.68
N ALA A 299 6.02 -2.20 -1.38
CA ALA A 299 4.60 -2.44 -1.17
C ALA A 299 4.27 -3.94 -1.25
N TRP A 300 3.23 -4.40 -0.55
CA TRP A 300 2.87 -5.84 -0.63
C TRP A 300 2.09 -6.21 -1.88
N SER A 301 1.49 -5.24 -2.56
CA SER A 301 0.78 -5.44 -3.82
C SER A 301 0.80 -4.17 -4.65
N VAL A 302 1.13 -4.29 -5.93
CA VAL A 302 1.00 -3.24 -6.94
C VAL A 302 0.35 -3.83 -8.19
N GLY A 303 -0.41 -3.02 -8.92
CA GLY A 303 -1.19 -3.47 -10.08
C GLY A 303 -1.94 -2.33 -10.73
N GLU A 304 -2.61 -2.60 -11.85
CA GLU A 304 -3.44 -1.62 -12.56
C GLU A 304 -4.55 -2.30 -13.40
N PRO A 305 -5.69 -1.62 -13.62
CA PRO A 305 -6.64 -1.95 -14.68
C PRO A 305 -5.97 -2.04 -16.05
N LEU A 306 -6.24 -3.13 -16.79
CA LEU A 306 -5.76 -3.31 -18.15
C LEU A 306 -6.47 -2.34 -19.12
N ARG A 307 -5.81 -1.20 -19.37
CA ARG A 307 -6.21 -0.14 -20.30
C ARG A 307 -5.66 -0.40 -21.71
N GLU A 308 -6.29 0.19 -22.73
CA GLU A 308 -5.83 0.09 -24.13
C GLU A 308 -4.44 0.71 -24.37
N SER A 309 -3.94 1.57 -23.48
CA SER A 309 -2.60 2.15 -23.55
C SER A 309 -1.48 1.22 -23.08
N ARG A 310 -1.78 0.03 -22.53
CA ARG A 310 -0.77 -0.85 -21.90
C ARG A 310 -0.27 -1.93 -22.87
N PRO A 311 1.06 -2.07 -23.08
CA PRO A 311 1.62 -3.02 -24.05
C PRO A 311 1.15 -4.47 -23.84
N VAL A 312 1.17 -4.96 -22.58
CA VAL A 312 0.70 -6.31 -22.23
C VAL A 312 -0.76 -6.54 -22.63
N TYR A 313 -1.62 -5.53 -22.49
CA TYR A 313 -3.01 -5.66 -22.90
C TYR A 313 -3.17 -5.65 -24.43
N GLN A 314 -2.41 -4.82 -25.16
CA GLN A 314 -2.48 -4.82 -26.63
C GLN A 314 -1.97 -6.13 -27.24
N ALA A 315 -0.85 -6.66 -26.75
CA ALA A 315 -0.30 -7.95 -27.20
C ALA A 315 -1.28 -9.12 -26.93
N PHE A 316 -2.01 -9.07 -25.81
CA PHE A 316 -2.85 -10.18 -25.32
C PHE A 316 -4.34 -9.83 -25.20
N LYS A 317 -4.83 -8.90 -26.04
CA LYS A 317 -6.20 -8.35 -26.04
C LYS A 317 -7.32 -9.38 -26.17
N GLY A 318 -7.02 -10.52 -26.81
CA GLY A 318 -7.92 -11.68 -26.91
C GLY A 318 -7.48 -12.86 -26.04
N LEU A 319 -7.04 -12.55 -24.81
CA LEU A 319 -6.74 -13.48 -23.72
C LEU A 319 -7.06 -12.83 -22.36
N LEU A 320 -6.66 -11.57 -22.16
CA LEU A 320 -6.89 -10.81 -20.92
C LEU A 320 -8.21 -10.05 -20.97
N ARG A 321 -8.99 -10.02 -19.87
CA ARG A 321 -10.24 -9.23 -19.81
C ARG A 321 -9.92 -7.72 -19.76
N PRO A 322 -10.51 -6.86 -20.63
CA PRO A 322 -10.36 -5.40 -20.55
C PRO A 322 -10.84 -4.83 -19.22
N GLY A 323 -10.15 -3.78 -18.74
CA GLY A 323 -10.55 -3.01 -17.55
C GLY A 323 -10.43 -3.76 -16.20
N MET A 324 -10.27 -5.08 -16.22
CA MET A 324 -9.92 -5.87 -15.05
C MET A 324 -8.47 -5.58 -14.64
N GLU A 325 -8.18 -5.71 -13.35
CA GLU A 325 -6.81 -5.52 -12.86
C GLU A 325 -5.89 -6.67 -13.31
N MET A 326 -4.65 -6.32 -13.67
CA MET A 326 -3.49 -7.20 -13.59
C MET A 326 -2.63 -6.70 -12.43
N ALA A 327 -2.23 -7.60 -11.54
CA ALA A 327 -1.51 -7.25 -10.32
C ALA A 327 -0.37 -8.22 -10.02
N THR A 328 0.57 -7.71 -9.23
CA THR A 328 1.66 -8.46 -8.60
C THR A 328 1.61 -8.27 -7.09
N ALA A 329 2.17 -9.23 -6.36
CA ALA A 329 2.35 -9.12 -4.93
C ALA A 329 3.63 -9.78 -4.44
N LEU A 330 4.24 -9.14 -3.45
CA LEU A 330 5.10 -9.81 -2.48
C LEU A 330 4.16 -10.45 -1.45
N GLU A 331 3.87 -11.73 -1.61
CA GLU A 331 3.04 -12.47 -0.65
C GLU A 331 3.92 -13.01 0.48
N ALA A 332 3.71 -12.52 1.69
CA ALA A 332 4.34 -13.04 2.90
C ALA A 332 3.37 -14.01 3.57
N GLU A 333 3.73 -15.30 3.63
CA GLU A 333 2.82 -16.37 4.04
C GLU A 333 3.44 -17.32 5.07
N SER A 334 2.58 -17.98 5.83
CA SER A 334 2.92 -19.08 6.73
C SER A 334 1.78 -20.10 6.71
N GLU A 335 2.00 -21.23 6.03
CA GLU A 335 1.07 -22.34 5.91
C GLU A 335 1.56 -23.54 6.72
N PHE A 336 0.65 -24.17 7.45
CA PHE A 336 0.88 -25.36 8.29
C PHE A 336 -0.14 -26.44 7.95
N LEU A 337 0.31 -27.68 7.81
CA LEU A 337 -0.55 -28.84 7.62
C LEU A 337 -1.04 -29.34 8.98
N VAL A 338 -2.29 -29.79 9.03
CA VAL A 338 -2.99 -30.17 10.27
C VAL A 338 -3.80 -31.45 10.06
N SER A 339 -4.14 -32.14 11.15
CA SER A 339 -5.13 -33.23 11.11
C SER A 339 -6.54 -32.69 10.85
N ALA A 340 -7.47 -33.56 10.42
CA ALA A 340 -8.87 -33.19 10.27
C ALA A 340 -9.51 -32.73 11.60
N GLU A 341 -9.11 -33.32 12.72
CA GLU A 341 -9.55 -32.94 14.07
C GLU A 341 -9.01 -31.56 14.48
N GLN A 342 -7.71 -31.32 14.25
CA GLN A 342 -7.09 -30.01 14.48
C GLN A 342 -7.75 -28.92 13.63
N HIS A 343 -8.05 -29.19 12.35
CA HIS A 343 -8.76 -28.26 11.46
C HIS A 343 -10.14 -27.86 12.02
N LEU A 344 -10.94 -28.84 12.45
CA LEU A 344 -12.25 -28.60 13.07
C LEU A 344 -12.12 -27.82 14.38
N SER A 345 -11.12 -28.14 15.21
CA SER A 345 -10.82 -27.43 16.46
C SER A 345 -10.46 -25.96 16.21
N VAL A 346 -9.62 -25.68 15.20
CA VAL A 346 -9.23 -24.32 14.80
C VAL A 346 -10.43 -23.50 14.35
N VAL A 347 -11.28 -24.05 13.47
CA VAL A 347 -12.50 -23.35 13.00
C VAL A 347 -13.46 -23.07 14.17
N ALA A 348 -13.61 -24.00 15.12
CA ALA A 348 -14.41 -23.78 16.33
C ALA A 348 -13.82 -22.68 17.25
N ARG A 349 -12.49 -22.66 17.45
CA ARG A 349 -11.79 -21.62 18.23
C ARG A 349 -11.97 -20.24 17.61
N LEU A 350 -11.82 -20.11 16.28
CA LEU A 350 -11.96 -18.83 15.59
C LEU A 350 -13.39 -18.28 15.62
N ARG A 351 -14.40 -19.13 15.51
CA ARG A 351 -15.81 -18.76 15.74
C ARG A 351 -16.04 -18.22 17.16
N SER A 352 -15.42 -18.83 18.17
CA SER A 352 -15.48 -18.34 19.55
C SER A 352 -14.72 -17.03 19.74
N LEU A 353 -13.55 -16.89 19.12
CA LEU A 353 -12.71 -15.70 19.19
C LEU A 353 -13.36 -14.46 18.55
N TYR A 354 -14.07 -14.61 17.43
CA TYR A 354 -14.86 -13.54 16.81
C TYR A 354 -15.87 -12.91 17.80
N LEU A 355 -16.42 -13.71 18.71
CA LEU A 355 -17.36 -13.27 19.75
C LEU A 355 -16.67 -12.69 21.00
N ARG A 356 -15.33 -12.57 21.01
CA ARG A 356 -14.52 -12.09 22.13
C ARG A 356 -13.56 -10.94 21.76
N PRO A 357 -14.07 -9.70 21.64
CA PRO A 357 -13.24 -8.52 21.34
C PRO A 357 -12.17 -8.21 22.40
N ASP A 358 -12.34 -8.71 23.62
CA ASP A 358 -11.33 -8.67 24.70
C ASP A 358 -10.10 -9.51 24.34
N LEU A 359 -10.32 -10.75 23.87
CA LEU A 359 -9.28 -11.71 23.54
C LEU A 359 -8.63 -11.42 22.19
N LEU A 360 -9.41 -10.92 21.22
CA LEU A 360 -8.85 -10.42 19.95
C LEU A 360 -7.79 -9.33 20.20
N ARG A 361 -8.09 -8.36 21.06
CA ARG A 361 -7.16 -7.25 21.36
C ARG A 361 -5.92 -7.71 22.13
N SER A 362 -6.02 -8.71 23.03
CA SER A 362 -4.82 -9.24 23.70
C SER A 362 -3.93 -10.08 22.76
N LEU A 363 -4.49 -10.64 21.68
CA LEU A 363 -3.70 -11.24 20.58
C LEU A 363 -3.10 -10.18 19.62
N GLY A 364 -3.46 -8.89 19.75
CA GLY A 364 -2.99 -7.80 18.89
C GLY A 364 -3.89 -7.51 17.68
N VAL A 365 -5.06 -8.13 17.60
CA VAL A 365 -6.06 -7.92 16.53
C VAL A 365 -7.08 -6.87 17.00
N GLU A 366 -7.25 -5.78 16.25
CA GLU A 366 -8.23 -4.75 16.58
C GLU A 366 -9.64 -5.14 16.12
N LEU A 367 -9.77 -5.64 14.90
CA LEU A 367 -11.02 -6.10 14.30
C LEU A 367 -10.80 -7.43 13.57
N MET A 368 -11.82 -8.27 13.58
CA MET A 368 -11.88 -9.55 12.87
C MET A 368 -13.13 -9.56 11.98
N SER A 369 -13.00 -10.00 10.73
CA SER A 369 -14.17 -10.16 9.87
C SER A 369 -15.08 -11.27 10.39
N ALA A 370 -16.37 -11.20 10.04
CA ALA A 370 -17.23 -12.37 10.11
C ALA A 370 -16.66 -13.53 9.28
N GLU A 371 -17.07 -14.76 9.61
CA GLU A 371 -16.68 -15.95 8.86
C GLU A 371 -17.12 -15.86 7.40
N THR A 372 -16.24 -16.23 6.48
CA THR A 372 -16.61 -16.50 5.09
C THR A 372 -16.21 -17.91 4.70
N ILE A 373 -17.15 -18.67 4.14
CA ILE A 373 -16.88 -19.99 3.54
C ILE A 373 -16.95 -19.83 2.03
N ARG A 374 -15.93 -20.30 1.31
CA ARG A 374 -15.91 -20.34 -0.16
C ARG A 374 -15.46 -21.71 -0.66
N ARG A 375 -15.99 -22.13 -1.80
CA ARG A 375 -15.44 -23.24 -2.59
C ARG A 375 -14.58 -22.67 -3.71
N CYS A 376 -13.34 -23.10 -3.76
CA CYS A 376 -12.36 -22.73 -4.77
C CYS A 376 -11.97 -23.98 -5.56
N THR A 377 -11.92 -23.89 -6.89
CA THR A 377 -11.39 -24.94 -7.76
C THR A 377 -10.18 -24.38 -8.50
N ASP A 378 -8.99 -24.87 -8.15
CA ASP A 378 -7.72 -24.51 -8.79
C ASP A 378 -7.30 -25.62 -9.77
N THR A 379 -7.17 -25.28 -11.05
CA THR A 379 -6.58 -26.15 -12.07
C THR A 379 -5.13 -25.72 -12.31
N TYR A 380 -4.17 -26.60 -12.02
CA TYR A 380 -2.74 -26.36 -12.17
C TYR A 380 -2.23 -26.92 -13.50
N TYR A 381 -1.38 -26.14 -14.18
CA TYR A 381 -0.75 -26.48 -15.45
C TYR A 381 0.72 -26.85 -15.23
N ASP A 382 1.21 -27.84 -15.97
CA ASP A 382 2.62 -28.22 -15.97
C ASP A 382 3.03 -28.88 -17.29
N VAL A 383 4.32 -28.83 -17.58
CA VAL A 383 4.97 -29.49 -18.71
C VAL A 383 5.16 -30.99 -18.41
N PRO A 384 5.46 -31.83 -19.43
CA PRO A 384 6.03 -33.16 -19.22
C PRO A 384 7.17 -33.15 -18.20
N GLY A 385 7.26 -34.18 -17.36
CA GLY A 385 8.21 -34.24 -16.23
C GLY A 385 7.76 -33.51 -14.95
N LEU A 386 6.72 -32.68 -15.02
CA LEU A 386 6.12 -31.93 -13.89
C LEU A 386 7.09 -30.92 -13.24
N THR A 387 7.80 -30.16 -14.08
CA THR A 387 8.87 -29.24 -13.68
C THR A 387 8.40 -28.12 -12.75
N LEU A 388 7.20 -27.58 -12.95
CA LEU A 388 6.67 -26.49 -12.11
C LEU A 388 6.30 -27.04 -10.71
N LEU A 389 5.54 -28.13 -10.66
CA LEU A 389 5.15 -28.80 -9.41
C LEU A 389 6.38 -29.29 -8.62
N ARG A 390 7.38 -29.88 -9.28
CA ARG A 390 8.66 -30.28 -8.64
C ARG A 390 9.37 -29.12 -7.95
N ARG A 391 9.33 -27.93 -8.55
CA ARG A 391 9.94 -26.70 -8.04
C ARG A 391 9.02 -25.87 -7.11
N ALA A 392 7.81 -26.38 -6.82
CA ALA A 392 6.74 -25.65 -6.14
C ALA A 392 6.32 -24.31 -6.79
N VAL A 393 6.66 -24.12 -8.08
CA VAL A 393 6.17 -23.00 -8.89
C VAL A 393 4.68 -23.22 -9.14
N VAL A 394 3.86 -22.22 -8.82
CA VAL A 394 2.42 -22.29 -9.09
C VAL A 394 2.16 -21.66 -10.44
N LEU A 395 1.48 -22.39 -11.33
CA LEU A 395 0.74 -21.84 -12.45
C LEU A 395 -0.67 -22.43 -12.44
N ARG A 396 -1.69 -21.60 -12.17
CA ARG A 396 -3.08 -22.08 -12.02
C ARG A 396 -4.13 -21.16 -12.59
N ARG A 397 -5.21 -21.76 -13.08
CA ARG A 397 -6.52 -21.13 -13.33
C ARG A 397 -7.42 -21.43 -12.13
N ARG A 398 -7.92 -20.39 -11.47
CA ARG A 398 -8.86 -20.47 -10.34
C ARG A 398 -10.27 -20.13 -10.80
N GLU A 399 -11.21 -20.92 -10.31
CA GLU A 399 -12.65 -20.70 -10.33
C GLU A 399 -13.16 -20.61 -8.89
N LEU A 400 -14.09 -19.69 -8.61
CA LEU A 400 -14.76 -19.56 -7.32
C LEU A 400 -16.26 -19.75 -7.52
N SER A 401 -16.91 -20.46 -6.60
CA SER A 401 -18.38 -20.68 -6.65
C SER A 401 -19.23 -19.41 -6.43
N SER A 402 -18.59 -18.24 -6.37
CA SER A 402 -19.20 -16.91 -6.15
C SER A 402 -19.11 -15.98 -7.36
N ASP A 403 -18.31 -16.36 -8.37
CA ASP A 403 -17.90 -15.44 -9.41
C ASP A 403 -18.85 -15.54 -10.63
N GLU A 404 -18.86 -14.48 -11.45
CA GLU A 404 -19.63 -14.48 -12.70
C GLU A 404 -19.17 -15.63 -13.61
N ALA A 405 -20.13 -16.36 -14.19
CA ALA A 405 -19.83 -17.47 -15.11
C ALA A 405 -18.91 -17.00 -16.25
N GLY A 406 -17.86 -17.78 -16.53
CA GLY A 406 -16.83 -17.42 -17.50
C GLY A 406 -15.74 -16.46 -16.97
N SER A 407 -15.77 -16.07 -15.70
CA SER A 407 -14.68 -15.33 -15.05
C SER A 407 -13.69 -16.30 -14.40
N PHE A 408 -12.42 -16.21 -14.80
CA PHE A 408 -11.35 -17.04 -14.21
C PHE A 408 -10.13 -16.19 -13.88
N LEU A 409 -9.57 -16.45 -12.70
CA LEU A 409 -8.35 -15.83 -12.22
C LEU A 409 -7.16 -16.72 -12.61
N LEU A 410 -6.31 -16.26 -13.52
CA LEU A 410 -4.99 -16.88 -13.71
C LEU A 410 -4.03 -16.30 -12.67
N ALA A 411 -3.25 -17.17 -12.04
CA ALA A 411 -2.18 -16.77 -11.13
C ALA A 411 -0.92 -17.60 -11.39
N VAL A 412 0.23 -16.92 -11.42
CA VAL A 412 1.56 -17.53 -11.32
C VAL A 412 2.20 -17.10 -10.00
N LYS A 413 2.94 -18.00 -9.35
CA LYS A 413 3.76 -17.69 -8.17
C LYS A 413 5.14 -18.31 -8.36
N GLY A 414 6.15 -17.44 -8.38
CA GLY A 414 7.52 -17.76 -8.77
C GLY A 414 8.40 -18.13 -7.57
N ARG A 415 9.61 -17.56 -7.52
CA ARG A 415 10.58 -17.80 -6.46
C ARG A 415 10.01 -17.44 -5.08
N THR A 416 10.40 -18.24 -4.10
CA THR A 416 10.14 -18.00 -2.68
C THR A 416 11.47 -17.77 -1.97
N VAL A 417 11.57 -16.69 -1.21
CA VAL A 417 12.71 -16.36 -0.35
C VAL A 417 12.33 -16.66 1.10
N THR A 418 13.25 -17.32 1.83
CA THR A 418 13.13 -17.62 3.26
C THR A 418 14.12 -16.79 4.07
N TRP A 419 13.74 -16.35 5.27
CA TRP A 419 14.64 -15.55 6.10
C TRP A 419 15.66 -16.43 6.85
N PRO A 420 16.98 -16.10 6.80
CA PRO A 420 17.98 -16.79 7.60
C PRO A 420 17.73 -16.63 9.11
N GLY A 421 17.20 -17.68 9.73
CA GLY A 421 16.91 -17.73 11.17
C GLY A 421 15.44 -17.87 11.54
N ALA A 422 14.50 -17.84 10.59
CA ALA A 422 13.08 -18.05 10.85
C ALA A 422 12.50 -19.19 9.97
N PRO A 423 12.59 -20.46 10.43
CA PRO A 423 12.09 -21.61 9.68
C PRO A 423 10.57 -21.53 9.45
N GLY A 424 10.16 -21.53 8.18
CA GLY A 424 8.75 -21.43 7.78
C GLY A 424 8.34 -20.06 7.25
N GLU A 425 9.09 -19.00 7.52
CA GLU A 425 8.83 -17.67 6.97
C GLU A 425 9.23 -17.58 5.50
N ARG A 426 8.25 -17.20 4.67
CA ARG A 426 8.35 -17.20 3.21
C ARG A 426 7.76 -15.92 2.64
N ILE A 427 8.52 -15.23 1.80
CA ILE A 427 8.01 -14.19 0.90
C ILE A 427 8.16 -14.70 -0.53
N ARG A 428 7.12 -14.59 -1.35
CA ARG A 428 7.16 -15.01 -2.76
C ARG A 428 6.55 -13.95 -3.67
N LEU A 429 7.04 -13.90 -4.90
CA LEU A 429 6.47 -13.01 -5.91
C LEU A 429 5.37 -13.74 -6.68
N ALA A 430 4.16 -13.19 -6.63
CA ALA A 430 3.00 -13.64 -7.38
C ALA A 430 2.60 -12.61 -8.44
N ALA A 431 2.07 -13.07 -9.57
CA ALA A 431 1.40 -12.26 -10.58
C ALA A 431 0.05 -12.89 -10.96
N GLN A 432 -0.96 -12.05 -11.26
CA GLN A 432 -2.30 -12.53 -11.54
C GLN A 432 -3.12 -11.56 -12.41
N ALA A 433 -4.09 -12.11 -13.16
CA ALA A 433 -5.01 -11.38 -14.04
C ALA A 433 -6.27 -12.20 -14.35
N HIS A 434 -7.35 -11.53 -14.77
CA HIS A 434 -8.57 -12.20 -15.25
C HIS A 434 -8.47 -12.58 -16.75
N LEU A 435 -8.84 -13.82 -17.07
CA LEU A 435 -8.84 -14.33 -18.45
C LEU A 435 -10.21 -14.29 -19.12
N ILE A 436 -10.18 -14.26 -20.45
CA ILE A 436 -11.30 -14.57 -21.35
C ILE A 436 -11.36 -16.08 -21.53
N GLU A 437 -12.51 -16.69 -21.25
CA GLU A 437 -12.69 -18.15 -21.22
C GLU A 437 -12.37 -18.87 -22.54
N SER A 438 -12.71 -18.24 -23.67
CA SER A 438 -12.57 -18.82 -25.02
C SER A 438 -11.16 -18.71 -25.62
N ALA A 439 -10.16 -18.26 -24.85
CA ALA A 439 -8.80 -18.08 -25.36
C ALA A 439 -8.11 -19.44 -25.66
N PRO A 440 -7.50 -19.63 -26.84
CA PRO A 440 -6.89 -20.91 -27.21
C PRO A 440 -5.59 -21.18 -26.42
N PRO A 441 -5.25 -22.44 -26.09
CA PRO A 441 -4.08 -22.78 -25.26
C PRO A 441 -2.75 -22.20 -25.75
N GLY A 442 -2.54 -22.12 -27.07
CA GLY A 442 -1.34 -21.50 -27.65
C GLY A 442 -1.17 -20.02 -27.29
N ARG A 443 -2.26 -19.27 -27.09
CA ARG A 443 -2.17 -17.88 -26.59
C ARG A 443 -1.75 -17.81 -25.13
N LEU A 444 -2.18 -18.76 -24.30
CA LEU A 444 -1.73 -18.85 -22.91
C LEU A 444 -0.23 -19.14 -22.85
N ARG A 445 0.29 -20.05 -23.69
CA ARG A 445 1.75 -20.31 -23.78
C ARG A 445 2.54 -19.08 -24.26
N ALA A 446 2.06 -18.39 -25.28
CA ALA A 446 2.70 -17.15 -25.75
C ALA A 446 2.73 -16.08 -24.64
N PHE A 447 1.60 -15.87 -23.96
CA PHE A 447 1.51 -14.95 -22.82
C PHE A 447 2.41 -15.32 -21.65
N LEU A 448 2.61 -16.61 -21.36
CA LEU A 448 3.46 -17.04 -20.26
C LEU A 448 4.97 -16.97 -20.57
N ALA A 449 5.36 -16.70 -21.82
CA ALA A 449 6.76 -16.61 -22.25
C ALA A 449 7.17 -15.25 -22.87
N ASP A 450 6.24 -14.37 -23.20
CA ASP A 450 6.53 -13.00 -23.66
C ASP A 450 6.87 -12.09 -22.47
N GLU A 451 8.10 -11.57 -22.45
CA GLU A 451 8.55 -10.52 -21.51
C GLU A 451 8.69 -9.15 -22.19
N GLY A 452 8.58 -9.08 -23.52
CA GLY A 452 8.74 -7.84 -24.29
C GLY A 452 7.60 -6.85 -24.06
N ALA A 453 6.40 -7.35 -23.77
CA ALA A 453 5.19 -6.53 -23.60
C ALA A 453 5.00 -5.92 -22.19
N ASP A 454 6.06 -5.73 -21.37
CA ASP A 454 5.96 -5.35 -19.95
C ASP A 454 5.10 -6.35 -19.13
N ASN A 455 5.26 -7.63 -19.42
CA ASN A 455 4.47 -8.69 -18.80
C ASN A 455 5.08 -9.16 -17.47
N ALA A 456 4.32 -9.11 -16.38
CA ALA A 456 4.76 -9.64 -15.10
C ALA A 456 4.71 -11.19 -15.06
N PHE A 457 3.81 -11.85 -15.78
CA PHE A 457 3.66 -13.32 -15.68
C PHE A 457 4.92 -14.06 -16.14
N ALA A 458 5.46 -13.71 -17.30
CA ALA A 458 6.64 -14.36 -17.85
C ALA A 458 7.88 -14.08 -16.97
N ARG A 459 8.08 -12.84 -16.49
CA ARG A 459 9.15 -12.48 -15.54
C ARG A 459 9.08 -13.32 -14.24
N VAL A 460 7.89 -13.48 -13.66
CA VAL A 460 7.70 -14.28 -12.43
C VAL A 460 7.86 -15.79 -12.67
N LEU A 461 7.45 -16.28 -13.84
CA LEU A 461 7.64 -17.68 -14.22
C LEU A 461 9.12 -18.01 -14.51
N ALA A 462 9.84 -17.12 -15.19
CA ALA A 462 11.26 -17.27 -15.47
C ALA A 462 12.08 -17.34 -14.19
N ASP A 463 11.89 -16.39 -13.27
CA ASP A 463 12.57 -16.35 -11.96
C ASP A 463 12.25 -17.57 -11.09
N GLY A 464 10.98 -18.00 -11.02
CA GLY A 464 10.60 -19.24 -10.33
C GLY A 464 11.22 -20.51 -10.91
N LEU A 465 11.50 -20.53 -12.21
CA LEU A 465 12.21 -21.62 -12.89
C LEU A 465 13.75 -21.44 -12.88
N GLY A 466 14.28 -20.36 -12.33
CA GLY A 466 15.72 -20.05 -12.36
C GLY A 466 16.25 -19.83 -13.78
N LEU A 467 15.39 -19.35 -14.68
CA LEU A 467 15.68 -19.05 -16.08
C LEU A 467 15.97 -17.56 -16.26
N ARG A 468 16.77 -17.21 -17.27
CA ARG A 468 16.94 -15.79 -17.67
C ARG A 468 15.73 -15.33 -18.50
N PRO A 469 15.50 -14.01 -18.60
CA PRO A 469 14.48 -13.43 -19.47
C PRO A 469 14.43 -14.03 -20.89
N GLY A 470 13.23 -14.34 -21.35
CA GLY A 470 12.93 -14.92 -22.66
C GLY A 470 13.18 -16.43 -22.79
N GLN A 471 13.76 -17.10 -21.79
CA GLN A 471 14.08 -18.53 -21.90
C GLN A 471 12.90 -19.48 -21.62
N VAL A 472 11.76 -18.99 -21.12
CA VAL A 472 10.57 -19.83 -20.80
C VAL A 472 10.07 -20.60 -22.03
N ALA A 473 10.05 -19.98 -23.21
CA ALA A 473 9.64 -20.63 -24.46
C ALA A 473 10.57 -21.78 -24.90
N GLY A 474 11.80 -21.83 -24.38
CA GLY A 474 12.78 -22.88 -24.64
C GLY A 474 12.82 -23.97 -23.57
N LEU A 475 11.86 -23.99 -22.63
CA LEU A 475 11.74 -25.08 -21.64
C LEU A 475 11.33 -26.38 -22.34
N GLU A 476 11.95 -27.49 -21.96
CA GLU A 476 11.61 -28.82 -22.50
C GLU A 476 10.13 -29.14 -22.24
N GLY A 477 9.42 -29.59 -23.29
CA GLY A 477 7.99 -29.87 -23.22
C GLY A 477 7.08 -28.65 -23.06
N TRP A 478 7.56 -27.41 -23.27
CA TRP A 478 6.74 -26.19 -23.15
C TRP A 478 5.48 -26.21 -24.02
N ASP A 479 5.57 -26.71 -25.27
CA ASP A 479 4.41 -26.83 -26.15
C ASP A 479 3.38 -27.88 -25.71
N GLU A 480 3.74 -28.74 -24.75
CA GLU A 480 2.88 -29.71 -24.08
C GLU A 480 2.43 -29.23 -22.68
N LEU A 481 2.50 -27.92 -22.40
CA LEU A 481 1.88 -27.32 -21.22
C LEU A 481 0.35 -27.51 -21.27
N ASP A 482 -0.16 -28.38 -20.38
CA ASP A 482 -1.59 -28.61 -20.13
C ASP A 482 -1.81 -28.83 -18.62
N ARG A 483 -3.07 -28.95 -18.24
CA ARG A 483 -3.58 -29.18 -16.89
C ARG A 483 -3.13 -30.56 -16.40
N ARG A 484 -2.53 -30.63 -15.21
CA ARG A 484 -2.05 -31.90 -14.60
C ARG A 484 -2.74 -32.25 -13.28
N LEU A 485 -3.09 -31.25 -12.47
CA LEU A 485 -3.66 -31.41 -11.14
C LEU A 485 -4.84 -30.45 -10.95
N VAL A 486 -5.96 -30.94 -10.42
CA VAL A 486 -7.06 -30.10 -9.94
C VAL A 486 -7.13 -30.18 -8.42
N VAL A 487 -7.20 -29.03 -7.74
CA VAL A 487 -7.41 -28.95 -6.28
C VAL A 487 -8.73 -28.24 -6.01
N THR A 488 -9.69 -28.96 -5.42
CA THR A 488 -10.91 -28.35 -4.87
C THR A 488 -10.69 -28.09 -3.38
N ALA A 489 -10.78 -26.83 -2.97
CA ALA A 489 -10.66 -26.42 -1.58
C ALA A 489 -11.99 -25.86 -1.05
N GLN A 490 -12.42 -26.34 0.11
CA GLN A 490 -13.39 -25.65 0.96
C GLN A 490 -12.60 -24.78 1.95
N ARG A 491 -12.61 -23.47 1.71
CA ARG A 491 -11.86 -22.46 2.46
C ARG A 491 -12.76 -21.75 3.45
N VAL A 492 -12.44 -21.83 4.74
CA VAL A 492 -12.95 -20.93 5.78
C VAL A 492 -11.96 -19.79 5.90
N ARG A 493 -12.38 -18.54 5.70
CA ARG A 493 -11.52 -17.34 5.75
C ARG A 493 -12.05 -16.31 6.75
N TYR A 494 -11.11 -15.71 7.49
CA TYR A 494 -11.30 -14.48 8.25
C TYR A 494 -10.20 -13.48 7.85
N SER A 495 -10.49 -12.19 7.99
CA SER A 495 -9.51 -11.11 7.89
C SER A 495 -9.28 -10.50 9.27
N PHE A 496 -8.01 -10.28 9.63
CA PHE A 496 -7.57 -9.67 10.88
C PHE A 496 -6.99 -8.29 10.59
N GLU A 497 -7.57 -7.26 11.19
CA GLU A 497 -7.12 -5.88 11.10
C GLU A 497 -6.27 -5.56 12.33
N LEU A 498 -5.00 -5.21 12.10
CA LEU A 498 -4.05 -4.83 13.15
C LEU A 498 -3.89 -3.30 13.20
N ALA A 499 -3.17 -2.82 14.22
CA ALA A 499 -2.72 -1.43 14.29
C ALA A 499 -2.04 -0.96 12.99
N HIS A 500 -2.21 0.33 12.67
CA HIS A 500 -1.67 0.97 11.47
C HIS A 500 -2.19 0.45 10.12
N SER A 501 -3.39 -0.18 10.11
CA SER A 501 -4.06 -0.66 8.90
C SER A 501 -3.46 -1.91 8.26
N THR A 502 -2.51 -2.56 8.92
CA THR A 502 -1.95 -3.84 8.50
C THR A 502 -3.05 -4.91 8.56
N THR A 503 -3.34 -5.58 7.44
CA THR A 503 -4.36 -6.64 7.35
C THR A 503 -3.71 -7.99 7.07
N ILE A 504 -4.00 -8.99 7.89
CA ILE A 504 -3.66 -10.40 7.64
C ILE A 504 -4.93 -11.13 7.20
N ASP A 505 -4.83 -11.98 6.19
CA ASP A 505 -5.83 -13.02 5.96
C ASP A 505 -5.44 -14.29 6.69
N PHE A 506 -6.39 -14.88 7.40
CA PHE A 506 -6.33 -16.26 7.85
C PHE A 506 -7.25 -17.12 7.00
N SER A 507 -6.81 -18.32 6.63
CA SER A 507 -7.70 -19.37 6.14
C SER A 507 -7.40 -20.75 6.71
N ALA A 508 -8.46 -21.53 6.90
CA ALA A 508 -8.42 -22.95 7.21
C ALA A 508 -9.10 -23.71 6.06
N ASP A 509 -8.33 -24.54 5.36
CA ASP A 509 -8.74 -25.20 4.12
C ASP A 509 -8.78 -26.72 4.27
N THR A 510 -9.88 -27.32 3.84
CA THR A 510 -9.94 -28.74 3.48
C THR A 510 -9.79 -28.83 1.97
N SER A 511 -8.69 -29.42 1.48
CA SER A 511 -8.33 -29.42 0.05
C SER A 511 -8.17 -30.83 -0.50
N THR A 512 -8.95 -31.18 -1.52
CA THR A 512 -8.82 -32.44 -2.26
C THR A 512 -8.14 -32.20 -3.60
N GLY A 513 -6.95 -32.77 -3.79
CA GLY A 513 -6.24 -32.81 -5.06
C GLY A 513 -6.59 -34.07 -5.85
N VAL A 514 -6.73 -33.94 -7.16
CA VAL A 514 -6.99 -35.02 -8.13
C VAL A 514 -5.99 -34.92 -9.28
N ASP A 515 -5.20 -35.98 -9.45
CA ASP A 515 -4.34 -36.16 -10.63
C ASP A 515 -5.21 -36.42 -11.86
N LEU A 516 -5.06 -35.60 -12.91
CA LEU A 516 -5.83 -35.73 -14.14
C LEU A 516 -5.39 -36.91 -15.03
N ALA A 517 -4.19 -37.44 -14.84
CA ALA A 517 -3.69 -38.58 -15.63
C ALA A 517 -4.21 -39.94 -15.08
N THR A 518 -4.24 -40.11 -13.75
CA THR A 518 -4.66 -41.38 -13.11
C THR A 518 -6.04 -41.32 -12.43
N GLY A 519 -6.65 -40.15 -12.30
CA GLY A 519 -7.89 -39.95 -11.53
C GLY A 519 -7.74 -40.14 -10.02
N ARG A 520 -6.53 -40.39 -9.51
CA ARG A 520 -6.27 -40.62 -8.09
C ARG A 520 -6.50 -39.33 -7.29
N ALA A 521 -7.12 -39.47 -6.12
CA ALA A 521 -7.44 -38.36 -5.23
C ALA A 521 -6.71 -38.45 -3.87
N ARG A 522 -6.41 -37.28 -3.29
CA ARG A 522 -5.85 -37.11 -1.94
C ARG A 522 -6.44 -35.86 -1.28
N THR A 523 -6.70 -35.93 0.02
CA THR A 523 -7.15 -34.79 0.81
C THR A 523 -6.05 -34.36 1.79
N ILE A 524 -5.90 -33.05 1.98
CA ILE A 524 -5.10 -32.44 3.05
C ILE A 524 -5.96 -31.41 3.80
N HIS A 525 -5.60 -31.15 5.05
CA HIS A 525 -6.10 -30.02 5.82
C HIS A 525 -4.94 -29.09 6.15
N SER A 526 -5.17 -27.79 6.08
CA SER A 526 -4.13 -26.77 6.27
C SER A 526 -4.70 -25.52 6.92
N VAL A 527 -3.86 -24.79 7.66
CA VAL A 527 -4.10 -23.41 8.09
C VAL A 527 -3.05 -22.49 7.47
N GLU A 528 -3.44 -21.29 7.08
CA GLU A 528 -2.67 -20.38 6.23
C GLU A 528 -2.86 -18.95 6.72
N PHE A 529 -1.79 -18.30 7.16
CA PHE A 529 -1.73 -16.86 7.43
C PHE A 529 -1.01 -16.18 6.26
N GLY A 530 -1.52 -15.05 5.78
CA GLY A 530 -0.86 -14.29 4.72
C GLY A 530 -1.14 -12.79 4.74
N ILE A 531 -0.10 -12.00 4.48
CA ILE A 531 -0.16 -10.57 4.16
C ILE A 531 0.30 -10.37 2.71
N GLY A 532 -0.25 -9.36 2.05
CA GLY A 532 0.07 -9.08 0.65
C GLY A 532 -0.72 -9.90 -0.37
N HIS A 533 -1.72 -10.67 0.04
CA HIS A 533 -2.64 -11.32 -0.89
C HIS A 533 -3.14 -10.33 -1.95
N PRO A 534 -2.85 -10.55 -3.24
CA PRO A 534 -3.34 -9.69 -4.28
C PRO A 534 -4.83 -10.00 -4.47
N GLY A 535 -5.71 -9.26 -3.80
CA GLY A 535 -7.11 -9.21 -4.21
C GLY A 535 -7.21 -8.37 -5.49
N LEU A 536 -7.58 -8.95 -6.64
CA LEU A 536 -7.86 -8.14 -7.84
C LEU A 536 -9.09 -7.27 -7.60
N PHE A 537 -9.02 -6.04 -8.09
CA PHE A 537 -10.20 -5.20 -8.22
C PHE A 537 -10.99 -5.54 -9.49
N VAL A 538 -12.27 -5.85 -9.30
CA VAL A 538 -13.29 -5.93 -10.35
C VAL A 538 -14.09 -4.62 -10.34
N PRO A 539 -14.04 -3.79 -11.40
CA PRO A 539 -14.84 -2.57 -11.47
C PRO A 539 -16.35 -2.84 -11.52
N ASP A 540 -17.13 -2.18 -10.66
CA ASP A 540 -18.59 -2.07 -10.80
C ASP A 540 -18.90 -1.07 -11.93
N VAL A 541 -18.86 -1.54 -13.18
CA VAL A 541 -18.96 -0.69 -14.40
C VAL A 541 -20.39 -0.21 -14.63
N ARG A 542 -20.86 0.66 -13.74
CA ARG A 542 -22.06 1.48 -13.96
C ARG A 542 -21.62 2.82 -14.55
N ARG A 543 -21.74 2.94 -15.88
CA ARG A 543 -21.47 4.19 -16.60
C ARG A 543 -22.26 5.34 -15.96
N PRO A 544 -21.63 6.48 -15.62
CA PRO A 544 -22.36 7.73 -15.45
C PRO A 544 -23.16 8.02 -16.73
N ARG A 545 -24.39 8.56 -16.59
CA ARG A 545 -25.09 9.14 -17.75
C ARG A 545 -24.33 10.39 -18.17
N THR A 546 -23.79 10.41 -19.38
CA THR A 546 -23.44 11.67 -20.04
C THR A 546 -24.71 12.49 -20.22
N ALA A 547 -24.61 13.79 -19.98
CA ALA A 547 -25.62 14.77 -20.34
C ALA A 547 -25.06 15.57 -21.52
N ASP A 548 -25.58 15.31 -22.72
CA ASP A 548 -25.11 15.93 -23.94
C ASP A 548 -25.82 17.26 -24.21
N GLY A 549 -25.09 18.22 -24.80
CA GLY A 549 -25.65 19.26 -25.67
C GLY A 549 -26.19 20.54 -25.05
N ALA A 550 -25.44 21.64 -25.25
CA ALA A 550 -25.98 22.98 -25.49
C ALA A 550 -24.92 23.86 -26.20
N ASP A 551 -25.20 24.29 -27.44
CA ASP A 551 -24.36 25.22 -28.20
C ASP A 551 -24.69 26.70 -27.90
N GLY A 552 -23.75 27.60 -28.21
CA GLY A 552 -24.08 28.94 -28.71
C GLY A 552 -23.43 30.14 -28.01
N GLY A 553 -22.99 31.12 -28.81
CA GLY A 553 -22.58 32.46 -28.38
C GLY A 553 -21.15 32.83 -28.82
N ALA A 554 -20.99 33.94 -29.56
CA ALA A 554 -19.71 34.32 -30.14
C ALA A 554 -19.31 35.79 -29.91
N ALA A 555 -18.03 35.98 -29.58
CA ALA A 555 -17.22 37.18 -29.85
C ALA A 555 -17.67 38.50 -29.13
N PRO A 556 -17.03 39.66 -29.38
CA PRO A 556 -15.81 40.02 -28.64
C PRO A 556 -15.81 41.47 -28.08
N HIS A 557 -14.83 41.83 -27.24
CA HIS A 557 -14.45 43.24 -27.01
C HIS A 557 -12.99 43.41 -26.54
N GLU A 558 -12.51 44.66 -26.57
CA GLU A 558 -11.07 44.98 -26.65
C GLU A 558 -10.33 45.25 -25.32
N ALA A 559 -9.00 45.36 -25.43
CA ALA A 559 -8.08 45.85 -24.40
C ALA A 559 -8.00 47.42 -24.42
N PRO A 560 -7.26 48.14 -23.52
CA PRO A 560 -5.79 48.05 -23.45
C PRO A 560 -5.09 48.39 -22.10
N ASN A 561 -3.76 48.17 -22.08
CA ASN A 561 -2.69 48.88 -21.33
C ASN A 561 -2.68 48.99 -19.79
N GLY A 562 -1.53 48.69 -19.16
CA GLY A 562 -1.31 48.96 -17.72
C GLY A 562 -0.06 48.36 -17.06
N ALA A 563 1.15 48.58 -17.58
CA ALA A 563 2.42 48.34 -16.87
C ALA A 563 2.90 49.66 -16.22
N PRO A 564 3.66 49.69 -15.08
CA PRO A 564 5.04 49.17 -15.07
C PRO A 564 5.63 48.67 -13.70
N HIS A 565 6.92 48.29 -13.79
CA HIS A 565 7.95 48.14 -12.73
C HIS A 565 8.02 46.87 -11.85
N ARG A 566 9.28 46.49 -11.59
CA ARG A 566 9.76 45.23 -11.00
C ARG A 566 11.23 45.39 -10.54
N PRO A 567 11.58 45.09 -9.27
CA PRO A 567 12.97 44.86 -8.86
C PRO A 567 13.43 43.42 -9.18
N PRO A 568 14.73 43.16 -9.39
CA PRO A 568 15.21 41.86 -9.86
C PRO A 568 15.26 40.77 -8.78
N ALA A 569 15.01 39.52 -9.19
CA ALA A 569 15.14 38.35 -8.33
C ALA A 569 16.60 37.87 -8.25
N ARG A 570 17.06 37.48 -7.04
CA ARG A 570 18.37 36.84 -6.85
C ARG A 570 18.41 35.50 -7.59
N THR A 571 19.37 35.34 -8.51
CA THR A 571 19.57 34.12 -9.29
C THR A 571 20.30 33.05 -8.49
N ALA A 572 19.55 32.09 -7.93
CA ALA A 572 20.11 30.79 -7.56
C ALA A 572 20.65 30.07 -8.83
N PRO A 573 21.75 29.28 -8.71
CA PRO A 573 22.38 28.64 -9.86
C PRO A 573 21.52 27.52 -10.47
N ARG A 574 21.68 27.31 -11.77
CA ARG A 574 20.98 26.26 -12.54
C ARG A 574 21.69 24.91 -12.39
N THR A 575 21.25 24.07 -11.47
CA THR A 575 21.35 22.62 -11.69
C THR A 575 20.36 22.22 -12.78
N ALA A 576 20.76 21.37 -13.73
CA ALA A 576 19.81 20.73 -14.64
C ALA A 576 18.82 19.87 -13.82
N PRO A 577 17.53 19.79 -14.21
CA PRO A 577 16.59 18.93 -13.52
C PRO A 577 17.03 17.47 -13.66
N ARG A 578 17.27 16.79 -12.53
CA ARG A 578 17.31 15.32 -12.51
C ARG A 578 15.94 14.83 -12.96
N ARG A 579 15.87 14.16 -14.12
CA ARG A 579 14.66 13.48 -14.60
C ARG A 579 14.02 12.68 -13.45
N VAL A 580 12.70 12.71 -13.38
CA VAL A 580 11.96 12.01 -12.33
C VAL A 580 11.57 10.65 -12.88
N PRO A 581 11.95 9.53 -12.22
CA PRO A 581 11.68 8.20 -12.75
C PRO A 581 10.18 7.92 -12.77
N VAL A 582 9.78 7.05 -13.69
CA VAL A 582 8.43 6.50 -13.79
C VAL A 582 8.17 5.52 -12.64
N THR A 583 6.96 5.51 -12.08
CA THR A 583 6.49 4.48 -11.14
C THR A 583 5.97 3.28 -11.94
N ARG A 584 6.72 2.18 -11.95
CA ARG A 584 6.29 0.94 -12.62
C ARG A 584 5.03 0.35 -11.95
N PRO A 585 4.15 -0.35 -12.69
CA PRO A 585 2.89 -0.90 -12.15
C PRO A 585 3.04 -2.25 -11.45
N TYR A 586 4.15 -2.96 -11.69
CA TYR A 586 4.35 -4.35 -11.30
C TYR A 586 5.66 -4.49 -10.53
N HIS A 587 5.69 -5.39 -9.55
CA HIS A 587 6.92 -5.87 -8.95
C HIS A 587 7.78 -6.61 -9.98
N VAL A 588 9.08 -6.62 -9.74
CA VAL A 588 10.07 -7.40 -10.49
C VAL A 588 10.76 -8.41 -9.57
N PRO A 589 11.37 -9.49 -10.11
CA PRO A 589 12.06 -10.49 -9.29
C PRO A 589 13.03 -9.92 -8.25
N ALA A 590 13.74 -8.83 -8.58
CA ALA A 590 14.69 -8.18 -7.68
C ALA A 590 14.06 -7.53 -6.42
N ASP A 591 12.74 -7.30 -6.40
CA ASP A 591 12.05 -6.79 -5.21
C ASP A 591 12.07 -7.80 -4.06
N LEU A 592 12.07 -9.11 -4.36
CA LEU A 592 12.19 -10.18 -3.36
C LEU A 592 13.53 -10.17 -2.62
N ASP A 593 14.57 -9.63 -3.27
CA ASP A 593 15.93 -9.58 -2.75
C ASP A 593 16.20 -8.30 -1.94
N HIS A 594 15.18 -7.44 -1.76
CA HIS A 594 15.31 -6.22 -0.97
C HIS A 594 15.45 -6.55 0.53
N PRO A 595 16.57 -6.18 1.19
CA PRO A 595 16.91 -6.69 2.51
C PRO A 595 15.90 -6.29 3.59
N ASP A 596 15.26 -5.13 3.44
CA ASP A 596 14.38 -4.59 4.45
C ASP A 596 13.02 -5.31 4.54
N LEU A 597 12.63 -6.16 3.58
CA LEU A 597 11.28 -6.77 3.54
C LEU A 597 10.88 -7.45 4.85
N PHE A 598 11.81 -8.22 5.44
CA PHE A 598 11.62 -8.93 6.71
C PHE A 598 11.78 -8.03 7.95
N SER A 599 12.25 -6.79 7.76
CA SER A 599 12.34 -5.76 8.80
C SER A 599 11.19 -4.74 8.76
N LYS A 600 10.38 -4.76 7.69
CA LYS A 600 9.24 -3.84 7.54
C LYS A 600 8.29 -3.96 8.72
N ARG A 601 7.77 -2.82 9.17
CA ARG A 601 6.91 -2.74 10.35
C ARG A 601 5.66 -3.61 10.26
N ASP A 602 5.03 -3.63 9.10
CA ASP A 602 3.84 -4.43 8.80
C ASP A 602 4.15 -5.94 8.71
N TYR A 603 5.33 -6.33 8.23
CA TYR A 603 5.83 -7.71 8.32
C TYR A 603 6.00 -8.17 9.76
N LEU A 604 6.65 -7.35 10.60
CA LEU A 604 6.86 -7.67 12.02
C LEU A 604 5.53 -7.76 12.79
N GLN A 605 4.54 -6.92 12.44
CA GLN A 605 3.18 -7.06 12.98
C GLN A 605 2.47 -8.33 12.50
N PHE A 606 2.65 -8.72 11.23
CA PHE A 606 2.16 -10.00 10.70
C PHE A 606 2.76 -11.19 11.47
N GLN A 607 4.08 -11.18 11.69
CA GLN A 607 4.82 -12.18 12.45
C GLN A 607 4.30 -12.30 13.90
N GLU A 608 4.25 -11.17 14.62
CA GLU A 608 3.80 -11.11 16.02
C GLU A 608 2.36 -11.60 16.21
N ALA A 609 1.43 -11.18 15.33
CA ALA A 609 0.03 -11.59 15.40
C ALA A 609 -0.17 -13.06 14.95
N ARG A 610 0.58 -13.54 13.94
CA ARG A 610 0.62 -14.96 13.56
C ARG A 610 1.03 -15.82 14.75
N ASP A 611 2.13 -15.49 15.42
CA ASP A 611 2.69 -16.35 16.47
C ASP A 611 1.80 -16.41 17.71
N ARG A 612 1.19 -15.27 18.09
CA ARG A 612 0.15 -15.22 19.13
C ARG A 612 -1.06 -16.07 18.76
N MET A 613 -1.53 -15.99 17.51
CA MET A 613 -2.67 -16.77 17.04
C MET A 613 -2.34 -18.27 16.97
N MET A 614 -1.16 -18.66 16.50
CA MET A 614 -0.69 -20.05 16.48
C MET A 614 -0.63 -20.62 17.90
N HIS A 615 -0.11 -19.87 18.88
CA HIS A 615 -0.13 -20.28 20.28
C HIS A 615 -1.56 -20.39 20.84
N TYR A 616 -2.48 -19.49 20.50
CA TYR A 616 -3.89 -19.60 20.90
C TYR A 616 -4.61 -20.82 20.27
N LEU A 617 -4.31 -21.14 19.01
CA LEU A 617 -4.95 -22.22 18.25
C LEU A 617 -4.41 -23.60 18.61
N PHE A 618 -3.10 -23.74 18.83
CA PHE A 618 -2.41 -25.03 19.00
C PHE A 618 -1.69 -25.19 20.35
N GLY A 619 -1.48 -24.10 21.11
CA GLY A 619 -0.73 -24.15 22.37
C GLY A 619 0.76 -24.39 22.14
N HIS A 620 1.29 -25.45 22.75
CA HIS A 620 2.69 -25.85 22.59
C HIS A 620 2.95 -26.67 21.32
N THR A 621 1.94 -27.31 20.72
CA THR A 621 2.13 -28.15 19.52
C THR A 621 2.31 -27.34 18.23
N ALA A 622 2.24 -26.00 18.31
CA ALA A 622 2.46 -25.09 17.18
C ALA A 622 3.84 -25.30 16.51
N THR A 623 4.87 -25.68 17.28
CA THR A 623 6.23 -25.97 16.78
C THR A 623 6.40 -27.38 16.20
N GLU A 624 5.38 -28.23 16.31
CA GLU A 624 5.40 -29.63 15.85
C GLU A 624 4.67 -29.82 14.51
N LEU A 625 4.03 -28.76 13.98
CA LEU A 625 3.24 -28.83 12.76
C LEU A 625 4.12 -28.90 11.49
N GLU A 626 3.74 -29.80 10.57
CA GLU A 626 4.38 -29.95 9.26
C GLU A 626 4.19 -28.66 8.44
N LEU A 627 5.30 -28.00 8.07
CA LEU A 627 5.26 -26.77 7.26
C LEU A 627 4.72 -27.05 5.84
N GLY A 628 3.70 -26.30 5.44
CA GLY A 628 3.14 -26.33 4.09
C GLY A 628 3.89 -25.40 3.13
N GLY A 629 3.14 -24.59 2.40
CA GLY A 629 3.58 -23.42 1.61
C GLY A 629 3.15 -23.48 0.15
N THR A 630 2.84 -24.66 -0.39
CA THR A 630 2.23 -24.83 -1.72
C THR A 630 1.42 -26.13 -1.76
N LYS A 631 0.12 -26.02 -1.45
CA LYS A 631 -0.87 -27.11 -1.49
C LYS A 631 -0.73 -28.06 -2.69
N ALA A 632 -0.48 -27.52 -3.88
CA ALA A 632 -0.35 -28.31 -5.12
C ALA A 632 0.88 -29.24 -5.13
N HIS A 633 2.04 -28.75 -4.69
CA HIS A 633 3.26 -29.55 -4.55
C HIS A 633 3.07 -30.67 -3.52
N ILE A 634 2.50 -30.33 -2.36
CA ILE A 634 2.18 -31.27 -1.27
C ILE A 634 1.21 -32.37 -1.75
N LEU A 635 0.15 -31.99 -2.48
CA LEU A 635 -0.81 -32.93 -3.04
C LEU A 635 -0.21 -33.79 -4.14
N ALA A 636 0.61 -33.23 -5.04
CA ALA A 636 1.32 -33.97 -6.07
C ALA A 636 2.26 -35.05 -5.47
N GLY A 637 3.01 -34.71 -4.42
CA GLY A 637 3.81 -35.68 -3.67
C GLY A 637 2.98 -36.76 -2.99
N ARG A 638 1.88 -36.39 -2.30
CA ARG A 638 0.96 -37.36 -1.65
C ARG A 638 0.16 -38.22 -2.64
N LEU A 639 0.05 -37.79 -3.89
CA LEU A 639 -0.46 -38.57 -5.03
C LEU A 639 0.62 -39.48 -5.63
N GLY A 640 1.91 -39.18 -5.47
CA GLY A 640 3.02 -39.87 -6.12
C GLY A 640 3.21 -39.44 -7.58
N MET A 641 2.97 -38.17 -7.88
CA MET A 641 3.19 -37.57 -9.20
C MET A 641 4.64 -37.08 -9.37
N ILE A 642 5.25 -36.58 -8.29
CA ILE A 642 6.59 -35.95 -8.28
C ILE A 642 7.56 -36.70 -7.38
#